data_AF-A0A518C827-F1
#
_entry.id   AF-A0A518C827-F1
#
_cell.length_a   1.000
_cell.length_b   1.000
_cell.length_c   1.000
_cell.angle_alpha   90.00
_cell.angle_beta   90.00
_cell.angle_gamma   90.00
#
_symmetry.space_group_name_H-M   'P 1'
#
loop_
_entity.id
_entity.type
_entity.pdbx_description
1 polymer ?
#
loop_
_entity_poly.entity_id
_entity_poly.type
_entity_poly.pdbx_seq_one_letter_code
_entity_poly.pdbx_strand_id
1 'polypeptide(L)'
;MTDKLLFDRLMATVRTKSELERLVGLYLDERLASITNGDNLADDIFRLIDWGEAKGRLADIHKMAAAAQQHANKDDFLGRMPTSELAVELEGSEEELVSRHKEWIEARKQAEYRKHDLHGRTLAGRFLVNKFIGAGGVGSVWSAYDTARRKMAAIKTLHYHISSVIMKDRFFRGARVMSNLNHANIVKILEPFGSEDDLSFFAMELIDGPNFESSVRQQLISAEDAMVGIIRVSKALHYAHSLGYVHRDVKPANILIDEATKEFKLTDFDLVKCDDSAGFTLTGGLGTWVYSAPEAKVAGRDADLRADIFSLGMTAVFVILGKEPPPLAAYDPAAFLETLPCSEAVRSVLEKSLELSADLRFSTAEEFAEALEIALSDKEAPGVNVEAKQALNRLPKNALLTLINIESQLEANDFNISESLAHMKAAFWEIGKTLVVINAYVWDAKGELTRSASTEERESDIPIDDTVQRRVRDEGEVLLTSPNTASSLFDGRILYLPIAESFGFSHGLVQIYKVTLQRFKPSEVAVAQRLCKALVNRAVASSSIQLARDRSLAAQTRDVMLASTFPTILGYDIACIQVKAGVYLGEYCEGIPLPSGESLFVIAEALRHYSSSLAELAFLRGFVTSFHRENVDLAAELAEFNNRFTKITDEDRFLVVLFMLIDPKLGKVTIANAGHGPPFLQRPNQRASPVGEEGIGLPLGIVEDMEYDLTEVMMQLGDKLILISDGVNEAMNSAGDMYGYDRLFDRLSHLEGSSQSICEGILSDINKFRAGAELYDDITIVVLQRES
;
A
#
# COMPACT_ATOMS: atom_id res chain seq x y z
N MET A 1 11.82 12.34 36.03
CA MET A 1 11.32 11.84 34.74
C MET A 1 12.35 12.22 33.69
N THR A 2 12.80 11.27 32.88
CA THR A 2 13.74 11.57 31.78
C THR A 2 13.06 12.50 30.76
N ASP A 3 13.77 13.52 30.29
CA ASP A 3 13.30 14.54 29.32
C ASP A 3 12.55 13.96 28.10
N LYS A 4 12.91 12.73 27.70
CA LYS A 4 12.25 11.95 26.65
C LYS A 4 10.74 11.77 26.88
N LEU A 5 10.34 11.42 28.10
CA LEU A 5 8.94 11.09 28.41
C LEU A 5 8.03 12.33 28.41
N LEU A 6 8.61 13.50 28.72
CA LEU A 6 7.88 14.77 28.71
C LEU A 6 7.71 15.28 27.28
N PHE A 7 8.77 15.19 26.46
CA PHE A 7 8.75 15.54 25.04
C PHE A 7 7.77 14.67 24.26
N ASP A 8 7.82 13.35 24.44
CA ASP A 8 6.95 12.40 23.75
C ASP A 8 5.46 12.64 24.12
N ARG A 9 5.17 12.99 25.38
CA ARG A 9 3.81 13.34 25.83
C ARG A 9 3.32 14.69 25.29
N LEU A 10 4.19 15.70 25.24
CA LEU A 10 3.81 17.02 24.71
C LEU A 10 3.52 16.93 23.21
N MET A 11 4.37 16.22 22.46
CA MET A 11 4.26 16.12 21.00
C MET A 11 3.11 15.21 20.54
N ALA A 12 2.67 14.27 21.38
CA ALA A 12 1.48 13.45 21.11
C ALA A 12 0.16 14.24 21.10
N THR A 13 0.15 15.49 21.60
CA THR A 13 -1.07 16.32 21.68
C THR A 13 -1.23 17.30 20.51
N VAL A 14 -0.26 17.38 19.61
CA VAL A 14 -0.24 18.37 18.52
C VAL A 14 -1.14 17.95 17.37
N ARG A 15 -2.23 18.69 17.11
CA ARG A 15 -3.19 18.37 16.04
C ARG A 15 -3.16 19.33 14.86
N THR A 16 -2.58 20.53 15.03
CA THR A 16 -2.49 21.55 13.96
C THR A 16 -1.08 22.12 13.79
N LYS A 17 -0.80 22.71 12.62
CA LYS A 17 0.49 23.37 12.31
C LYS A 17 0.81 24.55 13.25
N SER A 18 -0.22 25.32 13.63
CA SER A 18 -0.04 26.48 14.52
C SER A 18 0.22 26.08 15.98
N GLU A 19 -0.32 24.94 16.42
CA GLU A 19 0.00 24.35 17.73
C GLU A 19 1.42 23.79 17.78
N LEU A 20 1.90 23.15 16.69
CA LEU A 20 3.28 22.70 16.56
C LEU A 20 4.25 23.89 16.70
N GLU A 21 3.99 24.97 15.96
CA GLU A 21 4.80 26.20 15.99
C GLU A 21 4.83 26.82 17.39
N ARG A 22 3.68 26.84 18.10
CA ARG A 22 3.57 27.38 19.46
C ARG A 22 4.25 26.50 20.51
N LEU A 23 4.07 25.17 20.47
CA LEU A 23 4.62 24.25 21.47
C LEU A 23 6.12 24.05 21.30
N VAL A 24 6.61 24.00 20.07
CA VAL A 24 8.05 23.98 19.80
C VAL A 24 8.69 25.33 20.13
N GLY A 25 8.01 26.46 19.86
CA GLY A 25 8.45 27.78 20.30
C GLY A 25 8.58 27.86 21.83
N LEU A 26 7.59 27.39 22.58
CA LEU A 26 7.64 27.30 24.04
C LEU A 26 8.74 26.35 24.54
N TYR A 27 8.90 25.18 23.93
CA TYR A 27 9.95 24.21 24.28
C TYR A 27 11.36 24.79 24.04
N LEU A 28 11.55 25.49 22.92
CA LEU A 28 12.81 26.15 22.59
C LEU A 28 13.08 27.35 23.48
N ASP A 29 12.08 28.17 23.82
CA ASP A 29 12.21 29.33 24.72
C ASP A 29 12.54 28.88 26.16
N GLU A 30 11.91 27.81 26.66
CA GLU A 30 12.17 27.24 27.98
C GLU A 30 13.57 26.60 28.06
N ARG A 31 13.99 25.90 26.99
CA ARG A 31 15.34 25.33 26.90
C ARG A 31 16.41 26.38 26.69
N LEU A 32 16.19 27.41 25.87
CA LEU A 32 17.10 28.57 25.69
C LEU A 32 17.34 29.31 27.00
N ALA A 33 16.32 29.42 27.86
CA ALA A 33 16.46 29.97 29.21
C ALA A 33 17.27 29.07 30.17
N SER A 34 17.34 27.76 29.91
CA SER A 34 18.11 26.78 30.70
C SER A 34 19.58 26.62 30.27
N ILE A 35 20.01 27.27 29.18
CA ILE A 35 21.38 27.18 28.63
C ILE A 35 22.32 28.08 29.44
N THR A 36 22.69 27.61 30.62
CA THR A 36 23.92 28.07 31.29
C THR A 36 24.96 26.96 31.43
N ASN A 37 24.63 25.70 31.10
CA ASN A 37 25.53 24.55 31.26
C ASN A 37 25.49 23.55 30.08
N GLY A 38 25.87 23.99 28.87
CA GLY A 38 26.62 23.16 27.92
C GLY A 38 26.02 21.89 27.28
N ASP A 39 24.85 21.38 27.68
CA ASP A 39 24.36 20.07 27.20
C ASP A 39 23.14 20.15 26.24
N ASN A 40 23.32 19.48 25.08
CA ASN A 40 22.34 18.80 24.23
C ASN A 40 21.29 19.54 23.38
N LEU A 41 21.53 20.79 22.96
CA LEU A 41 20.69 21.42 21.93
C LEU A 41 20.70 20.67 20.58
N ALA A 42 21.84 20.09 20.20
CA ALA A 42 21.98 19.36 18.93
C ALA A 42 21.19 18.03 18.93
N ASP A 43 21.29 17.24 20.00
CA ASP A 43 20.56 15.97 20.15
C ASP A 43 19.05 16.17 20.16
N ASP A 44 18.56 17.27 20.75
CA ASP A 44 17.13 17.58 20.78
C ASP A 44 16.61 18.01 19.40
N ILE A 45 17.42 18.75 18.62
CA ILE A 45 17.11 19.07 17.21
C ILE A 45 17.09 17.79 16.36
N PHE A 46 18.01 16.85 16.59
CA PHE A 46 18.02 15.57 15.86
C PHE A 46 16.77 14.73 16.16
N ARG A 47 16.32 14.67 17.41
CA ARG A 47 15.07 13.98 17.77
C ARG A 47 13.83 14.60 17.13
N LEU A 48 13.80 15.93 17.04
CA LEU A 48 12.76 16.66 16.32
C LEU A 48 12.75 16.27 14.84
N ILE A 49 13.92 16.19 14.20
CA ILE A 49 14.06 15.83 12.78
C ILE A 49 13.63 14.37 12.52
N ASP A 50 14.10 13.41 13.34
CA ASP A 50 13.72 11.99 13.23
C ASP A 50 12.19 11.80 13.36
N TRP A 51 11.57 12.55 14.28
CA TRP A 51 10.11 12.56 14.43
C TRP A 51 9.40 13.20 13.23
N GLY A 52 9.93 14.29 12.67
CA GLY A 52 9.39 14.92 11.47
C GLY A 52 9.44 14.02 10.25
N GLU A 53 10.49 13.22 10.11
CA GLU A 53 10.62 12.23 9.05
C GLU A 53 9.55 11.13 9.21
N ALA A 54 9.39 10.59 10.42
CA ALA A 54 8.39 9.57 10.72
C ALA A 54 6.93 10.05 10.53
N LYS A 55 6.69 11.36 10.50
CA LYS A 55 5.35 11.97 10.34
C LYS A 55 5.16 12.69 9.01
N GLY A 56 6.11 12.64 8.08
CA GLY A 56 6.02 13.32 6.78
C GLY A 56 5.98 14.85 6.88
N ARG A 57 6.56 15.44 7.94
CA ARG A 57 6.56 16.89 8.22
C ARG A 57 7.97 17.50 8.26
N LEU A 58 8.92 16.87 7.57
CA LEU A 58 10.34 17.23 7.60
C LEU A 58 10.60 18.71 7.21
N ALA A 59 9.83 19.24 6.25
CA ALA A 59 9.97 20.62 5.79
C ALA A 59 9.53 21.67 6.81
N ASP A 60 8.52 21.37 7.62
CA ASP A 60 8.09 22.27 8.71
C ASP A 60 9.17 22.32 9.80
N ILE A 61 9.77 21.17 10.14
CA ILE A 61 10.83 21.10 11.14
C ILE A 61 12.12 21.78 10.67
N HIS A 62 12.47 21.66 9.38
CA HIS A 62 13.61 22.37 8.81
C HIS A 62 13.44 23.90 8.84
N LYS A 63 12.25 24.43 8.52
CA LYS A 63 11.96 25.86 8.63
C LYS A 63 12.05 26.36 10.08
N MET A 64 11.64 25.54 11.04
CA MET A 64 11.66 25.87 12.46
C MET A 64 13.07 25.76 13.08
N ALA A 65 13.88 24.77 12.67
CA ALA A 65 15.29 24.66 13.03
C ALA A 65 16.11 25.86 12.51
N ALA A 66 15.80 26.35 11.30
CA ALA A 66 16.40 27.56 10.75
C ALA A 66 16.04 28.83 11.55
N ALA A 67 14.82 28.92 12.09
CA ALA A 67 14.42 30.01 12.98
C ALA A 67 15.12 29.94 14.35
N ALA A 68 15.28 28.74 14.91
CA ALA A 68 16.04 28.52 16.16
C ALA A 68 17.53 28.90 16.02
N GLN A 69 18.10 28.73 14.82
CA GLN A 69 19.47 29.12 14.49
C GLN A 69 19.73 30.64 14.57
N GLN A 70 18.68 31.47 14.48
CA GLN A 70 18.81 32.93 14.65
C GLN A 70 18.94 33.36 16.12
N HIS A 71 18.54 32.50 17.06
CA HIS A 71 18.52 32.80 18.50
C HIS A 71 19.70 32.20 19.28
N ALA A 72 20.41 31.22 18.73
CA ALA A 72 21.61 30.63 19.34
C ALA A 72 22.89 31.37 18.92
N ASN A 73 23.89 31.41 19.81
CA ASN A 73 25.19 32.00 19.51
C ASN A 73 25.86 31.24 18.36
N LYS A 74 25.92 31.87 17.18
CA LYS A 74 26.23 31.26 15.88
C LYS A 74 27.56 30.50 15.87
N ASP A 75 28.53 30.94 16.67
CA ASP A 75 29.88 30.38 16.70
C ASP A 75 30.00 29.05 17.47
N ASP A 76 29.17 28.81 18.50
CA ASP A 76 29.19 27.55 19.27
C ASP A 76 28.46 26.41 18.52
N PHE A 77 27.44 26.76 17.74
CA PHE A 77 26.72 25.83 16.86
C PHE A 77 27.56 25.45 15.63
N LEU A 78 28.24 26.41 15.00
CA LEU A 78 29.11 26.17 13.84
C LEU A 78 30.41 25.45 14.22
N GLY A 79 30.96 25.69 15.42
CA GLY A 79 32.19 25.06 15.89
C GLY A 79 32.11 23.55 16.17
N ARG A 80 30.89 23.00 16.30
CA ARG A 80 30.64 21.56 16.49
C ARG A 80 30.26 20.82 15.19
N MET A 81 30.14 21.53 14.07
CA MET A 81 29.99 20.90 12.74
C MET A 81 31.38 20.53 12.17
N PRO A 82 31.54 19.37 11.50
CA PRO A 82 32.80 19.05 10.85
C PRO A 82 33.13 20.08 9.76
N THR A 83 34.41 20.39 9.63
CA THR A 83 35.02 21.44 8.81
C THR A 83 34.37 21.68 7.43
N SER A 84 33.78 22.87 7.31
CA SER A 84 33.78 23.84 6.19
C SER A 84 33.54 23.47 4.72
N GLU A 85 33.42 22.20 4.32
CA GLU A 85 33.11 21.87 2.90
C GLU A 85 31.63 21.51 2.67
N LEU A 86 30.86 21.27 3.74
CA LEU A 86 29.44 20.87 3.71
C LEU A 86 28.58 21.75 4.62
N ALA A 87 28.85 23.06 4.65
CA ALA A 87 27.85 23.99 5.17
C ALA A 87 26.61 23.88 4.28
N VAL A 88 25.51 23.35 4.80
CA VAL A 88 24.23 23.28 4.09
C VAL A 88 23.75 24.73 3.92
N GLU A 89 24.06 25.33 2.77
CA GLU A 89 23.35 26.53 2.32
C GLU A 89 21.87 26.14 2.13
N LEU A 90 21.01 26.83 2.87
CA LEU A 90 19.56 26.59 2.99
C LEU A 90 18.76 27.13 1.78
N GLU A 91 19.31 27.00 0.57
CA GLU A 91 18.63 27.37 -0.67
C GLU A 91 18.44 26.11 -1.53
N GLY A 92 17.18 25.86 -1.96
CA GLY A 92 16.81 24.69 -2.76
C GLY A 92 15.35 24.29 -2.59
N SER A 93 14.85 23.43 -3.47
CA SER A 93 13.52 22.83 -3.35
C SER A 93 13.46 21.81 -2.20
N GLU A 94 12.26 21.45 -1.75
CA GLU A 94 12.05 20.49 -0.66
C GLU A 94 12.70 19.11 -0.96
N GLU A 95 12.64 18.66 -2.21
CA GLU A 95 13.26 17.41 -2.67
C GLU A 95 14.81 17.48 -2.65
N GLU A 96 15.39 18.62 -3.02
CA GLU A 96 16.86 18.83 -3.01
C GLU A 96 17.41 18.84 -1.58
N LEU A 97 16.68 19.45 -0.64
CA LEU A 97 17.06 19.47 0.76
C LEU A 97 16.98 18.07 1.40
N VAL A 98 15.96 17.28 1.06
CA VAL A 98 15.83 15.87 1.49
C VAL A 98 16.97 15.01 0.93
N SER A 99 17.32 15.18 -0.35
CA SER A 99 18.41 14.42 -0.98
C SER A 99 19.77 14.72 -0.35
N ARG A 100 20.12 16.00 -0.19
CA ARG A 100 21.39 16.44 0.43
C ARG A 100 21.49 15.99 1.90
N HIS A 101 20.36 15.91 2.61
CA HIS A 101 20.33 15.44 3.98
C HIS A 101 20.58 13.93 4.10
N LYS A 102 20.01 13.12 3.20
CA LYS A 102 20.32 11.67 3.12
C LYS A 102 21.81 11.41 2.86
N GLU A 103 22.42 12.19 1.97
CA GLU A 103 23.86 12.13 1.70
C GLU A 103 24.70 12.49 2.94
N TRP A 104 24.27 13.50 3.72
CA TRP A 104 24.95 13.91 4.95
C TRP A 104 24.86 12.86 6.07
N ILE A 105 23.70 12.23 6.27
CA ILE A 105 23.54 11.12 7.23
C ILE A 105 24.48 9.97 6.86
N GLU A 106 24.53 9.61 5.59
CA GLU A 106 25.38 8.52 5.09
C GLU A 106 26.88 8.85 5.27
N ALA A 107 27.28 10.09 4.96
CA ALA A 107 28.64 10.55 5.20
C ALA A 107 29.03 10.56 6.69
N ARG A 108 28.10 10.89 7.60
CA ARG A 108 28.31 10.88 9.05
C ARG A 108 28.39 9.45 9.61
N LYS A 109 27.52 8.54 9.16
CA LYS A 109 27.61 7.10 9.47
C LYS A 109 28.98 6.56 9.06
N GLN A 110 29.41 6.85 7.83
CA GLN A 110 30.75 6.46 7.35
C GLN A 110 31.89 7.05 8.20
N ALA A 111 31.78 8.31 8.66
CA ALA A 111 32.77 8.94 9.53
C ALA A 111 32.80 8.32 10.95
N GLU A 112 31.65 7.89 11.47
CA GLU A 112 31.55 7.23 12.77
C GLU A 112 32.09 5.78 12.72
N TYR A 113 31.86 5.06 11.62
CA TYR A 113 32.44 3.74 11.37
C TYR A 113 33.97 3.76 11.21
N ARG A 114 34.56 4.88 10.76
CA ARG A 114 36.02 5.09 10.71
C ARG A 114 36.69 5.13 12.08
N LYS A 115 35.97 5.25 13.21
CA LYS A 115 36.56 5.17 14.56
C LYS A 115 37.15 3.78 14.87
N HIS A 116 36.81 2.74 14.09
CA HIS A 116 37.39 1.40 14.18
C HIS A 116 38.14 1.04 12.90
N ASP A 117 39.06 1.92 12.47
CA ASP A 117 39.86 1.67 11.26
C ASP A 117 40.74 0.42 11.43
N LEU A 118 40.45 -0.61 10.62
CA LEU A 118 41.22 -1.85 10.58
C LEU A 118 42.38 -1.78 9.57
N HIS A 119 42.51 -0.68 8.81
CA HIS A 119 43.56 -0.51 7.81
C HIS A 119 44.96 -0.83 8.37
N GLY A 120 45.69 -1.72 7.68
CA GLY A 120 47.04 -2.13 8.06
C GLY A 120 47.11 -3.17 9.18
N ARG A 121 46.01 -3.51 9.85
CA ARG A 121 45.98 -4.65 10.79
C ARG A 121 46.02 -5.96 10.03
N THR A 122 46.68 -6.97 10.61
CA THR A 122 46.69 -8.33 10.07
C THR A 122 45.79 -9.22 10.92
N LEU A 123 44.60 -9.55 10.43
CA LEU A 123 43.63 -10.36 11.18
C LEU A 123 43.96 -11.85 11.10
N ALA A 124 43.87 -12.54 12.24
CA ALA A 124 44.24 -13.94 12.47
C ALA A 124 45.63 -14.30 11.91
N GLY A 125 46.57 -13.34 11.94
CA GLY A 125 47.92 -13.51 11.37
C GLY A 125 47.94 -13.77 9.86
N ARG A 126 46.84 -13.52 9.14
CA ARG A 126 46.63 -13.96 7.76
C ARG A 126 46.12 -12.89 6.82
N PHE A 127 45.11 -12.14 7.24
CA PHE A 127 44.41 -11.18 6.38
C PHE A 127 44.92 -9.77 6.66
N LEU A 128 45.82 -9.28 5.82
CA LEU A 128 46.32 -7.91 5.91
C LEU A 128 45.25 -6.95 5.36
N VAL A 129 44.54 -6.27 6.25
CA VAL A 129 43.44 -5.37 5.89
C VAL A 129 43.99 -4.15 5.16
N ASN A 130 43.41 -3.84 4.01
CA ASN A 130 43.90 -2.84 3.08
C ASN A 130 42.96 -1.63 2.95
N LYS A 131 41.68 -1.82 2.66
CA LYS A 131 40.77 -0.68 2.40
C LYS A 131 39.35 -1.01 2.82
N PHE A 132 38.68 -0.06 3.47
CA PHE A 132 37.23 -0.13 3.75
C PHE A 132 36.42 -0.17 2.44
N ILE A 133 35.47 -1.10 2.34
CA ILE A 133 34.58 -1.24 1.17
C ILE A 133 33.21 -0.64 1.46
N GLY A 134 32.64 -0.92 2.63
CA GLY A 134 31.31 -0.43 3.00
C GLY A 134 30.86 -0.90 4.39
N ALA A 135 29.74 -0.37 4.88
CA ALA A 135 29.10 -0.81 6.11
C ALA A 135 27.59 -1.00 5.90
N GLY A 136 27.03 -2.02 6.56
CA GLY A 136 25.59 -2.25 6.66
C GLY A 136 25.14 -2.23 8.12
N GLY A 137 23.87 -2.55 8.37
CA GLY A 137 23.26 -2.45 9.72
C GLY A 137 23.87 -3.36 10.79
N VAL A 138 24.54 -4.45 10.41
CA VAL A 138 25.11 -5.44 11.37
C VAL A 138 26.64 -5.53 11.29
N GLY A 139 27.27 -5.00 10.24
CA GLY A 139 28.71 -5.18 10.06
C GLY A 139 29.34 -4.30 8.99
N SER A 140 30.67 -4.34 8.95
CA SER A 140 31.51 -3.60 8.00
C SER A 140 32.28 -4.56 7.11
N VAL A 141 32.53 -4.17 5.86
CA VAL A 141 33.26 -4.97 4.87
C VAL A 141 34.55 -4.25 4.49
N TRP A 142 35.65 -4.99 4.50
CA TRP A 142 37.00 -4.50 4.23
C TRP A 142 37.69 -5.36 3.19
N SER A 143 38.40 -4.78 2.24
CA SER A 143 39.36 -5.51 1.42
C SER A 143 40.59 -5.86 2.26
N ALA A 144 41.10 -7.07 2.09
CA ALA A 144 42.32 -7.55 2.73
C ALA A 144 43.12 -8.43 1.79
N TYR A 145 44.43 -8.48 1.97
CA TYR A 145 45.30 -9.44 1.29
C TYR A 145 45.38 -10.72 2.13
N ASP A 146 44.85 -11.83 1.62
CA ASP A 146 45.01 -13.16 2.22
C ASP A 146 46.44 -13.65 1.93
N THR A 147 47.32 -13.53 2.93
CA THR A 147 48.74 -13.90 2.79
C THR A 147 48.96 -15.39 2.52
N ALA A 148 48.04 -16.26 2.97
CA ALA A 148 48.12 -17.70 2.76
C ALA A 148 47.75 -18.07 1.31
N ARG A 149 46.71 -17.44 0.75
CA ARG A 149 46.26 -17.68 -0.64
C ARG A 149 46.91 -16.76 -1.68
N ARG A 150 47.62 -15.72 -1.22
CA ARG A 150 48.27 -14.68 -2.04
C ARG A 150 47.30 -13.98 -2.99
N LYS A 151 46.09 -13.71 -2.51
CA LYS A 151 45.01 -13.05 -3.27
C LYS A 151 44.27 -12.06 -2.39
N MET A 152 43.59 -11.10 -3.02
CA MET A 152 42.67 -10.22 -2.31
C MET A 152 41.42 -10.98 -1.84
N ALA A 153 40.89 -10.57 -0.70
CA ALA A 153 39.70 -11.10 -0.04
C ALA A 153 38.87 -9.94 0.52
N ALA A 154 37.57 -10.18 0.73
CA ALA A 154 36.71 -9.31 1.51
C ALA A 154 36.52 -9.89 2.91
N ILE A 155 36.69 -9.06 3.94
CA ILE A 155 36.51 -9.39 5.35
C ILE A 155 35.26 -8.67 5.84
N LYS A 156 34.24 -9.42 6.23
CA LYS A 156 33.06 -8.87 6.90
C LYS A 156 33.25 -9.01 8.40
N THR A 157 33.07 -7.91 9.13
CA THR A 157 33.26 -7.81 10.57
C THR A 157 31.95 -7.41 11.25
N LEU A 158 31.61 -8.08 12.35
CA LEU A 158 30.43 -7.74 13.16
C LEU A 158 30.69 -6.44 13.96
N HIS A 159 29.71 -5.54 14.01
CA HIS A 159 29.83 -4.32 14.81
C HIS A 159 29.87 -4.62 16.31
N TYR A 160 30.80 -3.96 17.02
CA TYR A 160 31.02 -4.17 18.46
C TYR A 160 29.77 -3.88 19.31
N HIS A 161 29.00 -2.83 18.97
CA HIS A 161 27.83 -2.39 19.73
C HIS A 161 26.58 -3.29 19.61
N ILE A 162 26.57 -4.24 18.66
CA ILE A 162 25.46 -5.18 18.40
C ILE A 162 25.89 -6.63 18.69
N SER A 163 27.06 -6.82 19.32
CA SER A 163 27.75 -8.12 19.45
C SER A 163 27.20 -9.06 20.54
N SER A 164 25.87 -9.17 20.66
CA SER A 164 25.24 -10.15 21.55
C SER A 164 25.56 -11.60 21.12
N VAL A 165 25.45 -12.54 22.06
CA VAL A 165 25.71 -13.98 21.80
C VAL A 165 24.83 -14.50 20.65
N ILE A 166 23.57 -14.07 20.61
CA ILE A 166 22.59 -14.43 19.56
C ILE A 166 23.01 -13.85 18.21
N MET A 167 23.48 -12.61 18.18
CA MET A 167 23.92 -11.96 16.93
C MET A 167 25.22 -12.54 16.38
N LYS A 168 26.15 -12.97 17.25
CA LYS A 168 27.37 -13.70 16.83
C LYS A 168 27.03 -15.06 16.24
N ASP A 169 26.14 -15.83 16.87
CA ASP A 169 25.71 -17.13 16.35
C ASP A 169 25.03 -16.99 14.99
N ARG A 170 24.11 -16.03 14.88
CA ARG A 170 23.51 -15.63 13.59
C ARG A 170 24.61 -15.30 12.59
N PHE A 171 25.51 -14.37 12.89
CA PHE A 171 26.57 -13.88 11.99
C PHE A 171 27.41 -15.00 11.38
N PHE A 172 27.88 -15.94 12.20
CA PHE A 172 28.69 -17.06 11.71
C PHE A 172 27.88 -18.16 11.02
N ARG A 173 26.60 -18.28 11.35
CA ARG A 173 25.73 -19.28 10.73
C ARG A 173 25.52 -19.01 9.23
N GLY A 174 25.34 -17.77 8.81
CA GLY A 174 25.23 -17.42 7.39
C GLY A 174 26.51 -17.71 6.62
N ALA A 175 27.66 -17.34 7.20
CA ALA A 175 28.97 -17.68 6.64
C ALA A 175 29.16 -19.21 6.51
N ARG A 176 28.67 -19.99 7.48
CA ARG A 176 28.70 -21.46 7.41
C ARG A 176 27.80 -22.00 6.30
N VAL A 177 26.58 -21.48 6.14
CA VAL A 177 25.68 -21.86 5.04
C VAL A 177 26.35 -21.58 3.70
N MET A 178 26.83 -20.36 3.48
CA MET A 178 27.51 -19.99 2.24
C MET A 178 28.78 -20.80 1.99
N SER A 179 29.51 -21.23 3.03
CA SER A 179 30.69 -22.07 2.86
C SER A 179 30.39 -23.46 2.30
N ASN A 180 29.15 -23.94 2.44
CA ASN A 180 28.69 -25.20 1.86
C ASN A 180 28.17 -25.06 0.42
N LEU A 181 28.02 -23.83 -0.08
CA LEU A 181 27.50 -23.54 -1.42
C LEU A 181 28.66 -23.35 -2.40
N ASN A 182 28.69 -24.13 -3.48
CA ASN A 182 29.69 -24.01 -4.53
C ASN A 182 29.02 -23.80 -5.89
N HIS A 183 28.76 -22.54 -6.22
CA HIS A 183 28.11 -22.13 -7.46
C HIS A 183 28.79 -20.86 -8.01
N ALA A 184 28.87 -20.72 -9.34
CA ALA A 184 29.56 -19.59 -9.97
C ALA A 184 28.96 -18.22 -9.56
N ASN A 185 27.62 -18.19 -9.43
CA ASN A 185 26.84 -17.00 -9.07
C ASN A 185 26.55 -16.88 -7.56
N ILE A 186 27.33 -17.53 -6.69
CA ILE A 186 27.30 -17.33 -5.23
C ILE A 186 28.70 -16.93 -4.76
N VAL A 187 28.79 -15.95 -3.88
CA VAL A 187 30.08 -15.50 -3.31
C VAL A 187 30.71 -16.62 -2.48
N LYS A 188 31.96 -16.95 -2.79
CA LYS A 188 32.69 -18.01 -2.10
C LYS A 188 33.23 -17.57 -0.74
N ILE A 189 32.92 -18.32 0.31
CA ILE A 189 33.53 -18.16 1.63
C ILE A 189 34.94 -18.76 1.64
N LEU A 190 35.90 -17.96 2.12
CA LEU A 190 37.31 -18.29 2.21
C LEU A 190 37.72 -18.74 3.62
N GLU A 191 37.10 -18.14 4.64
CA GLU A 191 37.24 -18.46 6.06
C GLU A 191 35.92 -18.18 6.76
N PRO A 192 35.13 -19.20 7.15
CA PRO A 192 33.81 -19.01 7.73
C PRO A 192 33.83 -18.51 9.18
N PHE A 193 34.94 -18.69 9.92
CA PHE A 193 35.04 -18.31 11.32
C PHE A 193 36.38 -17.64 11.63
N GLY A 194 36.33 -16.38 12.07
CA GLY A 194 37.47 -15.62 12.57
C GLY A 194 37.10 -14.84 13.82
N SER A 195 38.01 -14.83 14.80
CA SER A 195 37.87 -14.00 15.99
C SER A 195 39.24 -13.53 16.48
N GLU A 196 39.37 -12.23 16.75
CA GLU A 196 40.58 -11.62 17.30
C GLU A 196 40.21 -10.34 18.05
N ASP A 197 40.74 -10.12 19.25
CA ASP A 197 40.48 -8.93 20.08
C ASP A 197 38.98 -8.56 20.18
N ASP A 198 38.13 -9.55 20.45
CA ASP A 198 36.65 -9.44 20.49
C ASP A 198 35.95 -9.07 19.17
N LEU A 199 36.71 -8.88 18.08
CA LEU A 199 36.20 -8.71 16.73
C LEU A 199 35.85 -10.07 16.14
N SER A 200 34.57 -10.27 15.78
CA SER A 200 34.11 -11.43 15.02
C SER A 200 34.11 -11.11 13.53
N PHE A 201 34.70 -11.96 12.71
CA PHE A 201 34.80 -11.75 11.27
C PHE A 201 34.72 -13.06 10.47
N PHE A 202 34.36 -12.95 9.20
CA PHE A 202 34.56 -14.01 8.21
C PHE A 202 35.18 -13.44 6.94
N ALA A 203 35.89 -14.28 6.19
CA ALA A 203 36.52 -13.91 4.93
C ALA A 203 35.81 -14.56 3.74
N MET A 204 35.62 -13.80 2.68
CA MET A 204 35.03 -14.23 1.42
C MET A 204 35.84 -13.72 0.23
N GLU A 205 35.58 -14.25 -0.95
CA GLU A 205 36.20 -13.72 -2.17
C GLU A 205 35.84 -12.23 -2.35
N LEU A 206 36.82 -11.45 -2.81
CA LEU A 206 36.58 -10.06 -3.14
C LEU A 206 35.98 -9.98 -4.55
N ILE A 207 34.77 -9.45 -4.67
CA ILE A 207 34.17 -9.10 -5.96
C ILE A 207 34.52 -7.65 -6.26
N ASP A 208 35.21 -7.45 -7.38
CA ASP A 208 35.62 -6.12 -7.84
C ASP A 208 34.53 -5.55 -8.75
N GLY A 209 33.61 -4.79 -8.16
CA GLY A 209 32.54 -4.12 -8.88
C GLY A 209 31.37 -3.68 -7.98
N PRO A 210 30.42 -2.92 -8.55
CA PRO A 210 29.28 -2.40 -7.82
C PRO A 210 28.25 -3.48 -7.47
N ASN A 211 27.35 -3.15 -6.53
CA ASN A 211 26.14 -3.95 -6.33
C ASN A 211 25.07 -3.60 -7.38
N PHE A 212 24.09 -4.48 -7.52
CA PHE A 212 23.04 -4.38 -8.53
C PHE A 212 22.16 -3.13 -8.33
N GLU A 213 21.91 -2.75 -7.07
CA GLU A 213 21.16 -1.52 -6.70
C GLU A 213 21.81 -0.26 -7.29
N SER A 214 23.08 -0.02 -7.00
CA SER A 214 23.84 1.14 -7.47
C SER A 214 24.01 1.12 -8.99
N SER A 215 24.20 -0.07 -9.56
CA SER A 215 24.40 -0.25 -11.00
C SER A 215 23.17 0.14 -11.82
N VAL A 216 21.98 -0.27 -11.37
CA VAL A 216 20.71 0.08 -12.02
C VAL A 216 20.40 1.57 -11.84
N ARG A 217 20.50 2.10 -10.59
CA ARG A 217 20.21 3.53 -10.31
C ARG A 217 21.13 4.48 -11.08
N GLN A 218 22.40 4.11 -11.23
CA GLN A 218 23.39 4.90 -11.96
C GLN A 218 23.42 4.59 -13.47
N GLN A 219 22.53 3.72 -13.96
CA GLN A 219 22.46 3.28 -15.35
C GLN A 219 23.78 2.71 -15.89
N LEU A 220 24.57 2.07 -15.03
CA LEU A 220 25.84 1.41 -15.40
C LEU A 220 25.62 0.05 -16.07
N ILE A 221 24.39 -0.47 -16.01
CA ILE A 221 23.95 -1.72 -16.62
C ILE A 221 22.65 -1.49 -17.40
N SER A 222 22.50 -2.15 -18.55
CA SER A 222 21.25 -2.11 -19.31
C SER A 222 20.16 -2.93 -18.60
N ALA A 223 18.89 -2.58 -18.79
CA ALA A 223 17.80 -3.37 -18.24
C ALA A 223 17.82 -4.82 -18.76
N GLU A 224 18.22 -5.04 -20.02
CA GLU A 224 18.35 -6.37 -20.62
C GLU A 224 19.41 -7.22 -19.90
N ASP A 225 20.63 -6.67 -19.72
CA ASP A 225 21.71 -7.36 -19.00
C ASP A 225 21.37 -7.59 -17.53
N ALA A 226 20.65 -6.65 -16.91
CA ALA A 226 20.19 -6.78 -15.55
C ALA A 226 19.15 -7.92 -15.41
N MET A 227 18.22 -8.04 -16.35
CA MET A 227 17.26 -9.15 -16.38
C MET A 227 17.95 -10.50 -16.61
N VAL A 228 19.00 -10.56 -17.44
CA VAL A 228 19.87 -11.75 -17.56
C VAL A 228 20.55 -12.07 -16.22
N GLY A 229 20.98 -11.04 -15.48
CA GLY A 229 21.51 -11.20 -14.13
C GLY A 229 20.53 -11.85 -13.17
N ILE A 230 19.25 -11.45 -13.21
CA ILE A 230 18.18 -12.05 -12.41
C ILE A 230 18.00 -13.53 -12.74
N ILE A 231 18.04 -13.92 -14.03
CA ILE A 231 17.97 -15.33 -14.45
C ILE A 231 19.14 -16.14 -13.84
N ARG A 232 20.36 -15.60 -13.88
CA ARG A 232 21.56 -16.28 -13.33
C ARG A 232 21.48 -16.43 -11.81
N VAL A 233 21.03 -15.39 -11.11
CA VAL A 233 20.83 -15.43 -9.65
C VAL A 233 19.70 -16.40 -9.27
N SER A 234 18.65 -16.49 -10.09
CA SER A 234 17.55 -17.45 -9.89
C SER A 234 18.04 -18.91 -9.97
N LYS A 235 18.91 -19.22 -10.95
CA LYS A 235 19.57 -20.53 -11.05
C LYS A 235 20.48 -20.82 -9.84
N ALA A 236 21.15 -19.79 -9.30
CA ALA A 236 21.96 -19.90 -8.09
C ALA A 236 21.12 -20.18 -6.83
N LEU A 237 19.96 -19.50 -6.71
CA LEU A 237 19.00 -19.72 -5.62
C LEU A 237 18.40 -21.12 -5.70
N HIS A 238 18.03 -21.58 -6.89
CA HIS A 238 17.56 -22.96 -7.08
C HIS A 238 18.58 -23.99 -6.58
N TYR A 239 19.87 -23.80 -6.90
CA TYR A 239 20.95 -24.64 -6.37
C TYR A 239 20.98 -24.64 -4.84
N ALA A 240 20.87 -23.48 -4.19
CA ALA A 240 20.81 -23.40 -2.72
C ALA A 240 19.55 -24.08 -2.14
N HIS A 241 18.39 -23.88 -2.78
CA HIS A 241 17.11 -24.50 -2.42
C HIS A 241 17.18 -26.03 -2.49
N SER A 242 17.85 -26.58 -3.50
CA SER A 242 18.05 -28.04 -3.65
C SER A 242 18.85 -28.67 -2.51
N LEU A 243 19.65 -27.85 -1.81
CA LEU A 243 20.43 -28.24 -0.62
C LEU A 243 19.70 -27.93 0.70
N GLY A 244 18.45 -27.45 0.62
CA GLY A 244 17.62 -27.11 1.78
C GLY A 244 17.93 -25.76 2.42
N TYR A 245 18.62 -24.87 1.71
CA TYR A 245 18.92 -23.51 2.18
C TYR A 245 18.05 -22.48 1.47
N VAL A 246 17.40 -21.60 2.23
CA VAL A 246 16.60 -20.46 1.75
C VAL A 246 17.37 -19.18 2.06
N HIS A 247 17.38 -18.20 1.16
CA HIS A 247 18.17 -16.98 1.28
C HIS A 247 17.53 -15.93 2.20
N ARG A 248 16.22 -15.69 2.04
CA ARG A 248 15.34 -14.81 2.85
C ARG A 248 15.58 -13.30 2.78
N ASP A 249 16.73 -12.84 2.30
CA ASP A 249 17.02 -11.42 2.06
C ASP A 249 17.47 -11.16 0.61
N VAL A 250 16.75 -11.68 -0.38
CA VAL A 250 17.08 -11.44 -1.80
C VAL A 250 16.66 -10.01 -2.17
N LYS A 251 17.62 -9.17 -2.59
CA LYS A 251 17.39 -7.78 -3.00
C LYS A 251 18.55 -7.26 -3.86
N PRO A 252 18.36 -6.14 -4.60
CA PRO A 252 19.43 -5.56 -5.42
C PRO A 252 20.74 -5.28 -4.67
N ALA A 253 20.69 -4.91 -3.39
CA ALA A 253 21.90 -4.63 -2.60
C ALA A 253 22.77 -5.88 -2.33
N ASN A 254 22.17 -7.08 -2.38
CA ASN A 254 22.83 -8.37 -2.08
C ASN A 254 23.28 -9.12 -3.35
N ILE A 255 23.16 -8.49 -4.52
CA ILE A 255 23.65 -9.03 -5.79
C ILE A 255 24.85 -8.17 -6.22
N LEU A 256 26.02 -8.78 -6.30
CA LEU A 256 27.27 -8.12 -6.71
C LEU A 256 27.53 -8.38 -8.19
N ILE A 257 28.07 -7.39 -8.90
CA ILE A 257 28.48 -7.50 -10.29
C ILE A 257 30.01 -7.53 -10.33
N ASP A 258 30.60 -8.61 -10.83
CA ASP A 258 32.04 -8.67 -11.09
C ASP A 258 32.34 -7.91 -12.39
N GLU A 259 33.06 -6.79 -12.31
CA GLU A 259 33.32 -5.97 -13.50
C GLU A 259 34.16 -6.67 -14.56
N ALA A 260 35.05 -7.59 -14.14
CA ALA A 260 35.98 -8.29 -15.01
C ALA A 260 35.30 -9.43 -15.77
N THR A 261 34.44 -10.18 -15.08
CA THR A 261 33.73 -11.34 -15.68
C THR A 261 32.33 -11.00 -16.16
N LYS A 262 31.77 -9.86 -15.74
CA LYS A 262 30.35 -9.48 -15.93
C LYS A 262 29.38 -10.51 -15.35
N GLU A 263 29.84 -11.30 -14.37
CA GLU A 263 28.99 -12.25 -13.65
C GLU A 263 28.30 -11.60 -12.47
N PHE A 264 27.10 -12.09 -12.16
CA PHE A 264 26.29 -11.70 -11.01
C PHE A 264 26.48 -12.71 -9.90
N LYS A 265 26.73 -12.25 -8.68
CA LYS A 265 27.00 -13.12 -7.53
C LYS A 265 26.16 -12.71 -6.34
N LEU A 266 25.41 -13.67 -5.81
CA LEU A 266 24.61 -13.50 -4.61
C LEU A 266 25.49 -13.58 -3.36
N THR A 267 25.27 -12.68 -2.41
CA THR A 267 25.94 -12.62 -1.11
C THR A 267 24.92 -12.48 0.01
N ASP A 268 25.37 -12.63 1.27
CA ASP A 268 24.59 -12.30 2.47
C ASP A 268 23.31 -13.13 2.64
N PHE A 269 23.46 -14.47 2.68
CA PHE A 269 22.39 -15.38 3.11
C PHE A 269 21.99 -15.05 4.55
N ASP A 270 20.69 -14.79 4.76
CA ASP A 270 20.22 -14.34 6.06
C ASP A 270 20.31 -15.45 7.12
N LEU A 271 20.47 -15.00 8.36
CA LEU A 271 20.99 -15.75 9.49
C LEU A 271 19.91 -16.48 10.31
N VAL A 272 18.66 -16.48 9.83
CA VAL A 272 17.47 -16.84 10.60
C VAL A 272 16.89 -18.16 10.09
N LYS A 273 16.76 -19.19 10.96
CA LYS A 273 15.98 -20.43 10.66
C LYS A 273 14.54 -20.24 11.12
N CYS A 274 13.68 -21.07 10.55
CA CYS A 274 12.28 -21.36 10.87
C CYS A 274 11.87 -21.45 12.35
N ASP A 275 12.75 -21.83 13.28
CA ASP A 275 12.28 -22.24 14.64
C ASP A 275 12.44 -21.20 15.76
N ASP A 276 13.00 -20.02 15.51
CA ASP A 276 13.23 -19.03 16.59
C ASP A 276 12.20 -17.90 16.55
N SER A 277 11.28 -17.93 17.51
CA SER A 277 10.28 -16.91 17.87
C SER A 277 10.87 -15.59 18.40
N ALA A 278 12.08 -15.23 17.97
CA ALA A 278 12.79 -14.05 18.41
C ALA A 278 13.03 -13.09 17.23
N GLY A 279 12.06 -12.19 17.05
CA GLY A 279 12.22 -10.82 16.53
C GLY A 279 13.06 -10.66 15.26
N PHE A 280 12.37 -10.39 14.15
CA PHE A 280 12.93 -9.65 13.02
C PHE A 280 13.18 -8.21 13.46
N THR A 281 14.39 -7.89 13.89
CA THR A 281 14.89 -6.52 13.96
C THR A 281 16.39 -6.55 14.08
N LEU A 282 17.10 -5.97 13.10
CA LEU A 282 18.35 -5.19 13.23
C LEU A 282 19.07 -4.91 11.89
N THR A 283 18.60 -5.38 10.73
CA THR A 283 19.29 -5.14 9.43
C THR A 283 18.54 -4.31 8.40
N GLY A 284 17.21 -4.16 8.47
CA GLY A 284 16.44 -3.50 7.43
C GLY A 284 15.96 -2.11 7.82
N GLY A 285 16.51 -1.06 7.22
CA GLY A 285 15.77 0.21 7.10
C GLY A 285 14.50 0.01 6.26
N LEU A 286 13.61 1.02 6.26
CA LEU A 286 12.34 1.05 5.51
C LEU A 286 12.44 0.50 4.06
N GLY A 287 13.59 0.61 3.39
CA GLY A 287 13.81 0.12 2.02
C GLY A 287 13.88 -1.41 1.83
N THR A 288 14.10 -2.23 2.87
CA THR A 288 14.20 -3.71 2.71
C THR A 288 12.82 -4.42 2.65
N TRP A 289 11.77 -3.79 3.18
CA TRP A 289 10.42 -4.37 3.31
C TRP A 289 9.74 -4.65 1.97
N VAL A 290 10.03 -3.86 0.96
CA VAL A 290 9.40 -3.92 -0.37
C VAL A 290 9.76 -5.21 -1.11
N TYR A 291 10.93 -5.80 -0.85
CA TYR A 291 11.37 -7.05 -1.50
C TYR A 291 10.94 -8.31 -0.74
N SER A 292 10.44 -8.18 0.48
CA SER A 292 10.11 -9.34 1.32
C SER A 292 8.74 -9.92 0.96
N ALA A 293 8.63 -11.24 0.89
CA ALA A 293 7.36 -11.92 0.66
C ALA A 293 6.38 -11.69 1.84
N PRO A 294 5.05 -11.63 1.61
CA PRO A 294 4.06 -11.42 2.67
C PRO A 294 4.20 -12.41 3.83
N GLU A 295 4.43 -13.69 3.56
CA GLU A 295 4.60 -14.72 4.58
C GLU A 295 5.90 -14.58 5.38
N ALA A 296 6.93 -13.92 4.84
CA ALA A 296 8.17 -13.63 5.54
C ALA A 296 8.04 -12.41 6.50
N LYS A 297 6.97 -11.62 6.35
CA LYS A 297 6.67 -10.45 7.21
C LYS A 297 5.89 -10.84 8.48
N VAL A 298 5.27 -12.03 8.52
CA VAL A 298 4.45 -12.50 9.64
C VAL A 298 5.30 -13.34 10.61
N ALA A 299 5.44 -12.89 11.86
CA ALA A 299 6.16 -13.62 12.89
C ALA A 299 5.55 -15.02 13.13
N GLY A 300 6.38 -16.07 13.09
CA GLY A 300 5.99 -17.46 13.38
C GLY A 300 5.45 -18.27 12.21
N ARG A 301 5.47 -17.74 10.97
CA ARG A 301 5.27 -18.55 9.75
C ARG A 301 6.60 -18.96 9.14
N ASP A 302 6.71 -20.23 8.76
CA ASP A 302 7.84 -20.74 8.01
C ASP A 302 7.79 -20.24 6.56
N ALA A 303 8.51 -19.15 6.26
CA ALA A 303 8.80 -18.76 4.89
C ALA A 303 9.67 -19.84 4.24
N ASP A 304 9.10 -20.54 3.26
CA ASP A 304 9.77 -21.55 2.45
C ASP A 304 10.51 -20.92 1.26
N LEU A 305 11.05 -21.76 0.37
CA LEU A 305 11.84 -21.32 -0.79
C LEU A 305 11.11 -20.35 -1.73
N ARG A 306 9.77 -20.30 -1.69
CA ARG A 306 8.93 -19.45 -2.56
C ARG A 306 8.91 -18.00 -2.10
N ALA A 307 9.40 -17.72 -0.89
CA ALA A 307 9.67 -16.35 -0.44
C ALA A 307 10.80 -15.71 -1.27
N ASP A 308 11.87 -16.46 -1.58
CA ASP A 308 12.96 -15.97 -2.43
C ASP A 308 12.50 -15.69 -3.87
N ILE A 309 11.49 -16.42 -4.35
CA ILE A 309 10.90 -16.21 -5.69
C ILE A 309 10.13 -14.89 -5.76
N PHE A 310 9.37 -14.55 -4.72
CA PHE A 310 8.72 -13.25 -4.61
C PHE A 310 9.76 -12.12 -4.61
N SER A 311 10.83 -12.28 -3.82
CA SER A 311 11.92 -11.32 -3.75
C SER A 311 12.67 -11.14 -5.08
N LEU A 312 12.82 -12.22 -5.86
CA LEU A 312 13.32 -12.15 -7.25
C LEU A 312 12.37 -11.37 -8.16
N GLY A 313 11.06 -11.59 -8.03
CA GLY A 313 10.04 -10.82 -8.74
C GLY A 313 10.14 -9.31 -8.45
N MET A 314 10.25 -8.93 -7.18
CA MET A 314 10.41 -7.52 -6.79
C MET A 314 11.75 -6.93 -7.25
N THR A 315 12.81 -7.75 -7.28
CA THR A 315 14.11 -7.35 -7.85
C THR A 315 14.00 -7.10 -9.36
N ALA A 316 13.19 -7.87 -10.09
CA ALA A 316 12.91 -7.64 -11.50
C ALA A 316 12.06 -6.38 -11.74
N VAL A 317 11.08 -6.12 -10.88
CA VAL A 317 10.32 -4.87 -10.87
C VAL A 317 11.24 -3.66 -10.69
N PHE A 318 12.19 -3.72 -9.74
CA PHE A 318 13.20 -2.67 -9.56
C PHE A 318 14.02 -2.41 -10.82
N VAL A 319 14.45 -3.46 -11.52
CA VAL A 319 15.20 -3.34 -12.79
C VAL A 319 14.37 -2.63 -13.87
N ILE A 320 13.10 -3.01 -14.01
CA ILE A 320 12.19 -2.43 -15.02
C ILE A 320 11.91 -0.94 -14.72
N LEU A 321 11.76 -0.59 -13.44
CA LEU A 321 11.51 0.78 -13.01
C LEU A 321 12.77 1.67 -13.08
N GLY A 322 13.96 1.07 -12.92
CA GLY A 322 15.22 1.79 -12.76
C GLY A 322 15.37 2.53 -11.41
N LYS A 323 14.42 2.34 -10.50
CA LYS A 323 14.35 2.98 -9.17
C LYS A 323 13.60 2.08 -8.19
N GLU A 324 13.62 2.44 -6.91
CA GLU A 324 12.94 1.68 -5.86
C GLU A 324 11.45 1.51 -6.16
N PRO A 325 10.89 0.29 -6.07
CA PRO A 325 9.46 0.10 -6.19
C PRO A 325 8.75 0.84 -5.05
N PRO A 326 7.63 1.53 -5.31
CA PRO A 326 6.83 2.12 -4.24
C PRO A 326 6.27 1.01 -3.32
N PRO A 327 5.96 1.29 -2.04
CA PRO A 327 5.39 0.28 -1.14
C PRO A 327 4.17 -0.43 -1.72
N LEU A 328 3.31 0.29 -2.46
CA LEU A 328 2.15 -0.24 -3.19
C LEU A 328 2.50 -1.45 -4.08
N ALA A 329 3.69 -1.49 -4.69
CA ALA A 329 4.12 -2.60 -5.55
C ALA A 329 4.25 -3.94 -4.82
N ALA A 330 4.43 -3.92 -3.49
CA ALA A 330 4.49 -5.10 -2.64
C ALA A 330 3.14 -5.44 -1.98
N TYR A 331 2.23 -4.47 -1.87
CA TYR A 331 0.90 -4.62 -1.24
C TYR A 331 -0.19 -5.02 -2.23
N ASP A 332 -0.18 -4.42 -3.42
CA ASP A 332 -1.03 -4.82 -4.55
C ASP A 332 -0.18 -4.97 -5.82
N PRO A 333 0.55 -6.11 -5.94
CA PRO A 333 1.37 -6.36 -7.11
C PRO A 333 0.56 -6.38 -8.41
N ALA A 334 -0.67 -6.91 -8.40
CA ALA A 334 -1.49 -7.02 -9.60
C ALA A 334 -1.80 -5.65 -10.20
N ALA A 335 -2.33 -4.71 -9.41
CA ALA A 335 -2.62 -3.36 -9.88
C ALA A 335 -1.35 -2.61 -10.29
N PHE A 336 -0.23 -2.83 -9.57
CA PHE A 336 1.02 -2.16 -9.89
C PHE A 336 1.65 -2.66 -11.20
N LEU A 337 1.63 -3.97 -11.45
CA LEU A 337 2.21 -4.60 -12.64
C LEU A 337 1.51 -4.15 -13.94
N GLU A 338 0.22 -3.79 -13.89
CA GLU A 338 -0.49 -3.16 -15.01
C GLU A 338 0.15 -1.85 -15.46
N THR A 339 0.75 -1.11 -14.53
CA THR A 339 1.39 0.18 -14.80
C THR A 339 2.84 0.07 -15.28
N LEU A 340 3.44 -1.14 -15.18
CA LEU A 340 4.85 -1.33 -15.53
C LEU A 340 5.09 -1.32 -17.05
N PRO A 341 6.12 -0.60 -17.52
CA PRO A 341 6.51 -0.55 -18.92
C PRO A 341 7.28 -1.82 -19.35
N CYS A 342 6.63 -2.98 -19.30
CA CYS A 342 7.18 -4.26 -19.73
C CYS A 342 6.26 -4.99 -20.73
N SER A 343 6.80 -6.01 -21.42
CA SER A 343 6.01 -6.87 -22.30
C SER A 343 4.99 -7.68 -21.50
N GLU A 344 3.93 -8.13 -22.16
CA GLU A 344 2.90 -8.97 -21.53
C GLU A 344 3.48 -10.31 -21.04
N ALA A 345 4.41 -10.89 -21.81
CA ALA A 345 5.13 -12.10 -21.40
C ALA A 345 5.92 -11.88 -20.10
N VAL A 346 6.64 -10.76 -19.98
CA VAL A 346 7.38 -10.42 -18.74
C VAL A 346 6.39 -10.12 -17.61
N ARG A 347 5.30 -9.39 -17.88
CA ARG A 347 4.26 -9.09 -16.88
C ARG A 347 3.65 -10.36 -16.30
N SER A 348 3.28 -11.33 -17.14
CA SER A 348 2.69 -12.60 -16.70
C SER A 348 3.64 -13.40 -15.79
N VAL A 349 4.94 -13.40 -16.08
CA VAL A 349 5.95 -14.00 -15.21
C VAL A 349 6.00 -13.27 -13.87
N LEU A 350 5.95 -11.94 -13.88
CA LEU A 350 5.95 -11.14 -12.65
C LEU A 350 4.69 -11.35 -11.82
N GLU A 351 3.51 -11.35 -12.44
CA GLU A 351 2.21 -11.61 -11.79
C GLU A 351 2.25 -12.92 -11.03
N LYS A 352 2.68 -13.99 -11.69
CA LYS A 352 2.82 -15.30 -11.04
C LYS A 352 3.88 -15.30 -9.94
N SER A 353 5.02 -14.61 -10.12
CA SER A 353 6.06 -14.56 -9.09
C SER A 353 5.67 -13.75 -7.85
N LEU A 354 4.78 -12.75 -8.02
CA LEU A 354 4.34 -11.80 -6.99
C LEU A 354 2.96 -12.13 -6.42
N GLU A 355 2.42 -13.31 -6.71
CA GLU A 355 1.20 -13.79 -6.08
C GLU A 355 1.30 -13.73 -4.55
N LEU A 356 0.28 -13.20 -3.88
CA LEU A 356 0.30 -13.05 -2.42
C LEU A 356 0.31 -14.42 -1.73
N SER A 357 -0.36 -15.40 -2.34
CA SER A 357 -0.37 -16.79 -1.87
C SER A 357 0.82 -17.56 -2.45
N ALA A 358 1.71 -18.06 -1.57
CA ALA A 358 2.92 -18.75 -2.00
C ALA A 358 2.67 -20.00 -2.86
N ASP A 359 1.53 -20.67 -2.72
CA ASP A 359 1.09 -21.81 -3.52
C ASP A 359 0.67 -21.50 -4.96
N LEU A 360 0.40 -20.23 -5.26
CA LEU A 360 0.11 -19.78 -6.61
C LEU A 360 1.37 -19.33 -7.37
N ARG A 361 2.50 -19.18 -6.67
CA ARG A 361 3.80 -18.84 -7.27
C ARG A 361 4.42 -20.01 -8.00
N PHE A 362 5.53 -19.75 -8.68
CA PHE A 362 6.40 -20.80 -9.21
C PHE A 362 6.84 -21.75 -8.07
N SER A 363 6.88 -23.05 -8.38
CA SER A 363 7.24 -24.05 -7.37
C SER A 363 8.74 -24.05 -7.09
N THR A 364 9.55 -23.55 -8.03
CA THR A 364 11.01 -23.45 -7.88
C THR A 364 11.56 -22.18 -8.52
N ALA A 365 12.73 -21.73 -8.06
CA ALA A 365 13.44 -20.62 -8.70
C ALA A 365 13.95 -20.93 -10.12
N GLU A 366 14.09 -22.21 -10.49
CA GLU A 366 14.43 -22.63 -11.86
C GLU A 366 13.23 -22.42 -12.81
N GLU A 367 12.02 -22.80 -12.40
CA GLU A 367 10.80 -22.53 -13.19
C GLU A 367 10.61 -21.03 -13.44
N PHE A 368 10.87 -20.19 -12.43
CA PHE A 368 10.86 -18.73 -12.60
C PHE A 368 11.92 -18.27 -13.60
N ALA A 369 13.14 -18.80 -13.51
CA ALA A 369 14.23 -18.45 -14.41
C ALA A 369 13.92 -18.82 -15.86
N GLU A 370 13.39 -20.03 -16.10
CA GLU A 370 12.99 -20.51 -17.43
C GLU A 370 11.84 -19.67 -18.01
N ALA A 371 10.81 -19.39 -17.21
CA ALA A 371 9.69 -18.56 -17.64
C ALA A 371 10.14 -17.15 -18.02
N LEU A 372 11.05 -16.57 -17.23
CA LEU A 372 11.61 -15.26 -17.53
C LEU A 372 12.53 -15.29 -18.76
N GLU A 373 13.33 -16.34 -18.91
CA GLU A 373 14.20 -16.55 -20.08
C GLU A 373 13.38 -16.69 -21.37
N ILE A 374 12.25 -17.40 -21.33
CA ILE A 374 11.28 -17.47 -22.45
C ILE A 374 10.67 -16.10 -22.73
N ALA A 375 10.18 -15.40 -21.70
CA ALA A 375 9.55 -14.09 -21.85
C ALA A 375 10.49 -13.01 -22.43
N LEU A 376 11.80 -13.13 -22.20
CA LEU A 376 12.83 -12.28 -22.79
C LEU A 376 13.31 -12.77 -24.16
N SER A 377 13.24 -14.09 -24.42
CA SER A 377 13.64 -14.72 -25.69
C SER A 377 12.58 -14.65 -26.78
N ASP A 378 11.33 -14.34 -26.41
CA ASP A 378 10.29 -13.86 -27.32
C ASP A 378 10.73 -12.51 -27.93
N LYS A 379 11.70 -12.60 -28.84
CA LYS A 379 11.93 -11.62 -29.89
C LYS A 379 10.67 -11.57 -30.73
N GLU A 380 9.77 -10.67 -30.35
CA GLU A 380 8.71 -10.10 -31.18
C GLU A 380 8.01 -11.12 -32.08
N ALA A 381 7.02 -11.85 -31.55
CA ALA A 381 5.82 -12.01 -32.36
C ALA A 381 5.30 -10.58 -32.63
N PRO A 382 5.15 -10.12 -33.89
CA PRO A 382 4.81 -8.73 -34.18
C PRO A 382 3.39 -8.45 -33.69
N GLY A 383 3.29 -8.02 -32.44
CA GLY A 383 2.07 -7.55 -31.83
C GLY A 383 1.68 -6.27 -32.53
N VAL A 384 0.57 -6.34 -33.27
CA VAL A 384 -0.15 -5.30 -34.03
C VAL A 384 -0.18 -3.91 -33.36
N ASN A 385 0.06 -3.83 -32.04
CA ASN A 385 0.03 -2.63 -31.21
C ASN A 385 1.25 -1.68 -31.35
N VAL A 386 2.46 -2.18 -31.63
CA VAL A 386 3.67 -1.31 -31.71
C VAL A 386 3.74 -0.57 -33.06
N GLU A 387 3.53 -1.28 -34.16
CA GLU A 387 3.43 -0.65 -35.49
C GLU A 387 2.20 0.26 -35.61
N ALA A 388 1.07 -0.09 -35.00
CA ALA A 388 -0.13 0.76 -34.98
C ALA A 388 0.11 2.07 -34.20
N LYS A 389 0.73 2.00 -33.01
CA LYS A 389 1.11 3.19 -32.24
C LYS A 389 2.10 4.09 -32.99
N GLN A 390 3.10 3.50 -33.65
CA GLN A 390 4.05 4.26 -34.47
C GLN A 390 3.40 4.84 -35.75
N ALA A 391 2.45 4.14 -36.35
CA ALA A 391 1.72 4.61 -37.55
C ALA A 391 0.78 5.77 -37.23
N LEU A 392 0.18 5.81 -36.03
CA LEU A 392 -0.66 6.92 -35.58
C LEU A 392 0.13 8.24 -35.49
N ASN A 393 1.36 8.18 -34.99
CA ASN A 393 2.28 9.33 -34.90
C ASN A 393 2.78 9.85 -36.27
N ARG A 394 2.56 9.07 -37.34
CA ARG A 394 2.93 9.42 -38.72
C ARG A 394 1.76 9.97 -39.53
N LEU A 395 0.55 10.04 -38.96
CA LEU A 395 -0.61 10.62 -39.64
C LEU A 395 -0.44 12.13 -39.83
N PRO A 396 -0.92 12.69 -40.96
CA PRO A 396 -0.91 14.13 -41.16
C PRO A 396 -1.78 14.84 -40.11
N LYS A 397 -1.36 16.03 -39.67
CA LYS A 397 -1.99 16.81 -38.58
C LYS A 397 -3.51 16.98 -38.75
N ASN A 398 -3.97 17.17 -39.99
CA ASN A 398 -5.39 17.30 -40.29
C ASN A 398 -6.18 16.01 -40.01
N ALA A 399 -5.60 14.85 -40.29
CA ALA A 399 -6.23 13.55 -40.00
C ALA A 399 -6.30 13.27 -38.49
N LEU A 400 -5.29 13.69 -37.72
CA LEU A 400 -5.30 13.61 -36.26
C LEU A 400 -6.36 14.52 -35.64
N LEU A 401 -6.52 15.74 -36.15
CA LEU A 401 -7.59 16.66 -35.73
C LEU A 401 -8.98 16.09 -36.01
N THR A 402 -9.19 15.53 -37.20
CA THR A 402 -10.44 14.83 -37.55
C THR A 402 -10.71 13.67 -36.60
N LEU A 403 -9.70 12.87 -36.27
CA LEU A 403 -9.82 11.72 -35.36
C LEU A 403 -10.22 12.15 -33.94
N ILE A 404 -9.56 13.17 -33.39
CA ILE A 404 -9.87 13.74 -32.06
C ILE A 404 -11.29 14.29 -32.01
N ASN A 405 -11.74 14.97 -33.07
CA ASN A 405 -13.10 15.51 -33.12
C ASN A 405 -14.16 14.39 -33.12
N ILE A 406 -13.91 13.29 -33.83
CA ILE A 406 -14.80 12.13 -33.86
C ILE A 406 -14.79 11.40 -32.50
N GLU A 407 -13.63 11.28 -31.84
CA GLU A 407 -13.54 10.75 -30.47
C GLU A 407 -14.37 11.56 -29.49
N SER A 408 -14.22 12.89 -29.53
CA SER A 408 -15.00 13.78 -28.67
C SER A 408 -16.51 13.67 -28.93
N GLN A 409 -16.94 13.44 -30.19
CA GLN A 409 -18.35 13.20 -30.52
C GLN A 409 -18.87 11.87 -29.98
N LEU A 410 -18.05 10.81 -30.07
CA LEU A 410 -18.36 9.49 -29.49
C LEU A 410 -18.46 9.55 -27.96
N GLU A 411 -17.71 10.44 -27.32
CA GLU A 411 -17.71 10.65 -25.87
C GLU A 411 -18.83 11.59 -25.38
N ALA A 412 -19.24 12.57 -26.20
CA ALA A 412 -20.18 13.63 -25.78
C ALA A 412 -21.67 13.32 -26.01
N ASN A 413 -22.04 12.48 -26.98
CA ASN A 413 -23.44 12.20 -27.31
C ASN A 413 -24.08 11.17 -26.34
N ASP A 414 -25.42 11.15 -26.26
CA ASP A 414 -26.16 10.05 -25.62
C ASP A 414 -25.81 8.72 -26.31
N PHE A 415 -25.52 7.68 -25.53
CA PHE A 415 -24.95 6.44 -26.06
C PHE A 415 -25.96 5.71 -26.98
N ASN A 416 -25.79 5.88 -28.29
CA ASN A 416 -26.49 5.15 -29.33
C ASN A 416 -25.46 4.39 -30.18
N ILE A 417 -25.52 3.05 -30.11
CA ILE A 417 -24.53 2.20 -30.78
C ILE A 417 -24.57 2.36 -32.31
N SER A 418 -25.75 2.46 -32.92
CA SER A 418 -25.89 2.60 -34.37
C SER A 418 -25.32 3.92 -34.89
N GLU A 419 -25.57 5.02 -34.17
CA GLU A 419 -25.00 6.33 -34.51
C GLU A 419 -23.48 6.35 -34.33
N SER A 420 -22.99 5.69 -33.28
CA SER A 420 -21.56 5.55 -33.00
C SER A 420 -20.82 4.76 -34.08
N LEU A 421 -21.41 3.66 -34.57
CA LEU A 421 -20.83 2.90 -35.69
C LEU A 421 -20.81 3.73 -36.99
N ALA A 422 -21.80 4.61 -37.21
CA ALA A 422 -21.81 5.51 -38.36
C ALA A 422 -20.66 6.54 -38.30
N HIS A 423 -20.40 7.12 -37.12
CA HIS A 423 -19.26 8.00 -36.89
C HIS A 423 -17.92 7.29 -37.10
N MET A 424 -17.78 6.05 -36.63
CA MET A 424 -16.60 5.23 -36.90
C MET A 424 -16.40 4.99 -38.40
N LYS A 425 -17.46 4.62 -39.13
CA LYS A 425 -17.39 4.43 -40.60
C LYS A 425 -16.96 5.70 -41.33
N ALA A 426 -17.46 6.86 -40.90
CA ALA A 426 -17.05 8.15 -41.44
C ALA A 426 -15.55 8.43 -41.20
N ALA A 427 -15.01 8.07 -40.03
CA ALA A 427 -13.59 8.24 -39.72
C ALA A 427 -12.67 7.44 -40.66
N PHE A 428 -13.03 6.18 -40.97
CA PHE A 428 -12.28 5.36 -41.94
C PHE A 428 -12.27 5.97 -43.35
N TRP A 429 -13.38 6.59 -43.76
CA TRP A 429 -13.46 7.29 -45.03
C TRP A 429 -12.67 8.60 -45.03
N GLU A 430 -12.71 9.38 -43.96
CA GLU A 430 -11.99 10.66 -43.90
C GLU A 430 -10.48 10.50 -43.79
N ILE A 431 -10.02 9.57 -42.95
CA ILE A 431 -8.59 9.38 -42.65
C ILE A 431 -7.91 8.49 -43.69
N GLY A 432 -8.57 7.39 -44.10
CA GLY A 432 -7.99 6.37 -44.96
C GLY A 432 -8.53 6.32 -46.38
N LYS A 433 -9.64 7.02 -46.66
CA LYS A 433 -10.49 6.82 -47.85
C LYS A 433 -10.86 5.34 -48.02
N THR A 434 -11.12 4.69 -46.89
CA THR A 434 -11.30 3.26 -46.78
C THR A 434 -12.76 2.93 -46.57
N LEU A 435 -13.34 2.18 -47.49
CA LEU A 435 -14.70 1.64 -47.37
C LEU A 435 -14.68 0.41 -46.47
N VAL A 436 -15.35 0.54 -45.32
CA VAL A 436 -15.51 -0.53 -44.33
C VAL A 436 -16.99 -0.76 -44.03
N VAL A 437 -17.30 -1.99 -43.64
CA VAL A 437 -18.53 -2.33 -42.94
C VAL A 437 -18.18 -2.66 -41.51
N ILE A 438 -18.95 -2.09 -40.58
CA ILE A 438 -18.78 -2.24 -39.14
C ILE A 438 -20.03 -2.87 -38.56
N ASN A 439 -19.83 -3.95 -37.81
CA ASN A 439 -20.85 -4.68 -37.07
C ASN A 439 -20.49 -4.70 -35.59
N ALA A 440 -21.47 -4.46 -34.72
CA ALA A 440 -21.32 -4.63 -33.28
C ALA A 440 -22.14 -5.82 -32.81
N TYR A 441 -21.52 -6.66 -32.00
CA TYR A 441 -22.14 -7.83 -31.42
C TYR A 441 -22.03 -7.77 -29.89
N VAL A 442 -23.04 -8.33 -29.22
CA VAL A 442 -23.17 -8.38 -27.75
C VAL A 442 -23.44 -9.82 -27.36
N TRP A 443 -22.81 -10.29 -26.28
CA TRP A 443 -23.09 -11.61 -25.73
C TRP A 443 -24.43 -11.60 -25.00
N ASP A 444 -25.27 -12.59 -25.30
CA ASP A 444 -26.52 -12.78 -24.57
C ASP A 444 -26.27 -13.51 -23.22
N ALA A 445 -27.33 -13.68 -22.42
CA ALA A 445 -27.25 -14.34 -21.12
C ALA A 445 -26.84 -15.82 -21.17
N LYS A 446 -26.80 -16.44 -22.36
CA LYS A 446 -26.35 -17.81 -22.60
C LYS A 446 -24.92 -17.87 -23.14
N GLY A 447 -24.28 -16.71 -23.34
CA GLY A 447 -22.94 -16.61 -23.91
C GLY A 447 -22.92 -16.74 -25.44
N GLU A 448 -24.06 -16.57 -26.12
CA GLU A 448 -24.15 -16.58 -27.58
C GLU A 448 -24.00 -15.16 -28.15
N LEU A 449 -23.29 -15.02 -29.28
CA LEU A 449 -23.02 -13.73 -29.89
C LEU A 449 -24.22 -13.25 -30.70
N THR A 450 -24.85 -12.15 -30.29
CA THR A 450 -25.98 -11.56 -31.01
C THR A 450 -25.60 -10.22 -31.63
N ARG A 451 -25.98 -9.99 -32.89
CA ARG A 451 -25.68 -8.73 -33.57
C ARG A 451 -26.59 -7.63 -33.03
N SER A 452 -26.00 -6.60 -32.46
CA SER A 452 -26.72 -5.46 -31.87
C SER A 452 -26.93 -4.33 -32.89
N ALA A 453 -25.94 -4.06 -33.74
CA ALA A 453 -26.02 -3.00 -34.75
C ALA A 453 -25.10 -3.23 -35.95
N SER A 454 -25.40 -2.51 -37.04
CA SER A 454 -24.68 -2.56 -38.31
C SER A 454 -24.69 -1.22 -39.03
N THR A 455 -23.67 -0.97 -39.83
CA THR A 455 -23.58 0.17 -40.75
C THR A 455 -24.09 -0.12 -42.18
N GLU A 456 -24.57 -1.33 -42.44
CA GLU A 456 -25.18 -1.77 -43.70
C GLU A 456 -26.45 -2.61 -43.43
N GLU A 457 -27.49 -2.44 -44.24
CA GLU A 457 -28.80 -3.11 -44.08
C GLU A 457 -28.85 -4.54 -44.66
N ARG A 458 -27.90 -4.93 -45.52
CA ARG A 458 -27.88 -6.29 -46.09
C ARG A 458 -27.21 -7.29 -45.15
N GLU A 459 -27.82 -8.46 -45.00
CA GLU A 459 -27.30 -9.66 -44.30
C GLU A 459 -26.06 -10.25 -45.01
N SER A 460 -24.94 -9.51 -45.07
CA SER A 460 -23.64 -10.12 -45.30
C SER A 460 -22.97 -10.38 -43.95
N ASP A 461 -23.58 -11.23 -43.12
CA ASP A 461 -22.94 -11.67 -41.88
C ASP A 461 -21.83 -12.65 -42.24
N ILE A 462 -20.59 -12.15 -42.24
CA ILE A 462 -19.41 -13.03 -42.26
C ILE A 462 -19.38 -13.69 -40.88
N PRO A 463 -19.60 -15.02 -40.79
CA PRO A 463 -19.71 -15.70 -39.52
C PRO A 463 -18.41 -15.56 -38.72
N ILE A 464 -18.56 -15.36 -37.42
CA ILE A 464 -17.45 -15.22 -36.49
C ILE A 464 -17.14 -16.61 -35.93
N ASP A 465 -15.96 -17.12 -36.24
CA ASP A 465 -15.51 -18.44 -35.79
C ASP A 465 -15.36 -18.50 -34.27
N ASP A 466 -15.71 -19.64 -33.65
CA ASP A 466 -15.61 -19.85 -32.20
C ASP A 466 -14.20 -19.59 -31.65
N THR A 467 -13.16 -19.79 -32.46
CA THR A 467 -11.77 -19.49 -32.10
C THR A 467 -11.52 -17.99 -31.98
N VAL A 468 -12.09 -17.20 -32.89
CA VAL A 468 -12.05 -15.74 -32.84
C VAL A 468 -12.87 -15.23 -31.67
N GLN A 469 -14.07 -15.80 -31.47
CA GLN A 469 -14.92 -15.50 -30.33
C GLN A 469 -14.18 -15.74 -29.01
N ARG A 470 -13.56 -16.92 -28.84
CA ARG A 470 -12.80 -17.28 -27.64
C ARG A 470 -11.64 -16.32 -27.37
N ARG A 471 -10.78 -16.07 -28.36
CA ARG A 471 -9.61 -15.21 -28.19
C ARG A 471 -9.98 -13.74 -27.93
N VAL A 472 -10.99 -13.22 -28.61
CA VAL A 472 -11.47 -11.84 -28.36
C VAL A 472 -12.21 -11.73 -27.01
N ARG A 473 -12.89 -12.80 -26.56
CA ARG A 473 -13.67 -12.81 -25.32
C ARG A 473 -12.83 -13.09 -24.07
N ASP A 474 -11.96 -14.10 -24.15
CA ASP A 474 -11.25 -14.68 -23.01
C ASP A 474 -9.82 -14.12 -22.90
N GLU A 475 -9.20 -13.73 -24.02
CA GLU A 475 -7.83 -13.20 -24.06
C GLU A 475 -7.78 -11.69 -24.36
N GLY A 476 -8.93 -11.04 -24.59
CA GLY A 476 -9.00 -9.60 -24.87
C GLY A 476 -8.24 -9.15 -26.12
N GLU A 477 -7.92 -10.08 -27.03
CA GLU A 477 -7.00 -9.81 -28.13
C GLU A 477 -7.67 -9.11 -29.33
N VAL A 478 -6.91 -8.24 -30.00
CA VAL A 478 -7.28 -7.67 -31.30
C VAL A 478 -6.81 -8.60 -32.41
N LEU A 479 -7.75 -9.12 -33.21
CA LEU A 479 -7.44 -10.13 -34.22
C LEU A 479 -7.68 -9.65 -35.65
N LEU A 480 -6.83 -10.12 -36.57
CA LEU A 480 -6.87 -9.79 -38.00
C LEU A 480 -6.99 -11.05 -38.86
N THR A 481 -8.16 -11.31 -39.49
CA THR A 481 -8.41 -12.59 -40.18
C THR A 481 -8.78 -12.48 -41.67
N SER A 482 -8.90 -13.64 -42.33
CA SER A 482 -9.35 -13.81 -43.72
C SER A 482 -10.85 -14.18 -43.80
N PRO A 483 -11.59 -13.82 -44.86
CA PRO A 483 -13.01 -14.12 -45.01
C PRO A 483 -13.40 -15.61 -45.18
N ASN A 484 -12.46 -16.54 -45.43
CA ASN A 484 -12.75 -17.96 -45.72
C ASN A 484 -12.09 -18.95 -44.73
N THR A 485 -12.56 -18.94 -43.47
CA THR A 485 -12.45 -20.00 -42.43
C THR A 485 -11.09 -20.52 -41.87
N ALA A 486 -11.09 -20.61 -40.53
CA ALA A 486 -10.48 -21.57 -39.59
C ALA A 486 -8.97 -21.96 -39.59
N SER A 487 -8.12 -21.62 -40.55
CA SER A 487 -6.70 -22.06 -40.46
C SER A 487 -5.60 -21.17 -41.08
N SER A 488 -5.88 -19.88 -41.27
CA SER A 488 -4.80 -18.89 -41.48
C SER A 488 -5.13 -17.61 -40.74
N LEU A 489 -4.56 -17.46 -39.54
CA LEU A 489 -4.90 -16.38 -38.60
C LEU A 489 -4.40 -15.00 -39.02
N PHE A 490 -3.80 -14.82 -40.20
CA PHE A 490 -3.17 -13.55 -40.57
C PHE A 490 -3.23 -13.29 -42.08
N ASP A 491 -4.38 -12.82 -42.58
CA ASP A 491 -4.48 -12.19 -43.91
C ASP A 491 -4.98 -10.74 -43.85
N GLY A 492 -5.38 -10.24 -42.67
CA GLY A 492 -5.52 -8.80 -42.41
C GLY A 492 -6.70 -8.09 -43.07
N ARG A 493 -7.80 -8.77 -43.40
CA ARG A 493 -8.95 -8.16 -44.11
C ARG A 493 -10.16 -7.87 -43.23
N ILE A 494 -10.29 -8.63 -42.14
CA ILE A 494 -11.30 -8.45 -41.11
C ILE A 494 -10.56 -8.18 -39.80
N LEU A 495 -11.03 -7.18 -39.06
CA LEU A 495 -10.51 -6.78 -37.77
C LEU A 495 -11.59 -7.04 -36.71
N TYR A 496 -11.23 -7.75 -35.66
CA TYR A 496 -12.06 -7.98 -34.49
C TYR A 496 -11.47 -7.24 -33.31
N LEU A 497 -12.27 -6.39 -32.67
CA LEU A 497 -11.88 -5.64 -31.49
C LEU A 497 -12.83 -5.98 -30.33
N PRO A 498 -12.32 -6.28 -29.13
CA PRO A 498 -13.17 -6.47 -27.96
C PRO A 498 -13.84 -5.15 -27.55
N ILE A 499 -15.07 -5.25 -27.06
CA ILE A 499 -15.70 -4.18 -26.28
C ILE A 499 -15.43 -4.52 -24.80
N ALA A 500 -14.43 -3.84 -24.21
CA ALA A 500 -13.99 -4.03 -22.82
C ALA A 500 -15.09 -3.64 -21.81
N GLU A 501 -14.97 -3.89 -20.50
CA GLU A 501 -14.59 -5.08 -19.72
C GLU A 501 -15.04 -4.76 -18.28
N SER A 502 -15.56 -5.74 -17.56
CA SER A 502 -15.58 -5.71 -16.09
C SER A 502 -15.63 -7.15 -15.61
N PHE A 503 -14.56 -7.62 -14.95
CA PHE A 503 -14.42 -8.97 -14.37
C PHE A 503 -14.31 -10.11 -15.41
N GLY A 504 -13.36 -10.01 -16.35
CA GLY A 504 -12.89 -11.18 -17.12
C GLY A 504 -13.82 -11.73 -18.20
N PHE A 505 -14.81 -10.95 -18.67
CA PHE A 505 -15.60 -11.27 -19.86
C PHE A 505 -15.81 -10.02 -20.72
N SER A 506 -15.55 -10.12 -22.05
CA SER A 506 -15.93 -9.06 -22.99
C SER A 506 -17.46 -8.93 -23.02
N HIS A 507 -18.01 -7.71 -23.08
CA HIS A 507 -19.47 -7.52 -23.20
C HIS A 507 -19.95 -7.73 -24.65
N GLY A 508 -19.01 -7.88 -25.57
CA GLY A 508 -19.26 -8.02 -26.99
C GLY A 508 -17.99 -7.78 -27.80
N LEU A 509 -18.13 -7.68 -29.11
CA LEU A 509 -17.03 -7.37 -30.02
C LEU A 509 -17.51 -6.51 -31.20
N VAL A 510 -16.59 -5.74 -31.75
CA VAL A 510 -16.77 -5.02 -33.02
C VAL A 510 -16.03 -5.76 -34.11
N GLN A 511 -16.75 -6.14 -35.17
CA GLN A 511 -16.18 -6.69 -36.40
C GLN A 511 -16.14 -5.59 -37.46
N ILE A 512 -14.97 -5.35 -38.03
CA ILE A 512 -14.74 -4.38 -39.10
C ILE A 512 -14.14 -5.11 -40.28
N TYR A 513 -14.74 -5.03 -41.46
CA TYR A 513 -14.13 -5.58 -42.66
C TYR A 513 -14.13 -4.58 -43.81
N LYS A 514 -13.08 -4.65 -44.64
CA LYS A 514 -12.99 -3.82 -45.85
C LYS A 514 -13.91 -4.36 -46.93
N VAL A 515 -14.57 -3.44 -47.64
CA VAL A 515 -15.35 -3.78 -48.85
C VAL A 515 -14.43 -4.18 -50.00
N THR A 516 -13.17 -3.74 -49.98
CA THR A 516 -12.15 -4.09 -50.98
C THR A 516 -11.32 -5.29 -50.55
N LEU A 517 -10.68 -5.99 -51.50
CA LEU A 517 -9.79 -7.13 -51.24
C LEU A 517 -8.44 -6.74 -50.61
N GLN A 518 -8.26 -5.48 -50.19
CA GLN A 518 -7.01 -5.00 -49.60
C GLN A 518 -6.93 -5.32 -48.11
N ARG A 519 -5.71 -5.46 -47.59
CA ARG A 519 -5.46 -5.62 -46.15
C ARG A 519 -5.60 -4.29 -45.40
N PHE A 520 -5.89 -4.34 -44.11
CA PHE A 520 -5.74 -3.21 -43.21
C PHE A 520 -4.27 -2.80 -43.09
N LYS A 521 -4.01 -1.51 -43.25
CA LYS A 521 -2.74 -0.87 -42.98
C LYS A 521 -2.61 -0.65 -41.47
N PRO A 522 -1.39 -0.65 -40.91
CA PRO A 522 -1.17 -0.39 -39.48
C PRO A 522 -1.85 0.89 -38.97
N SER A 523 -1.89 1.95 -39.79
CA SER A 523 -2.58 3.21 -39.46
C SER A 523 -4.09 3.06 -39.33
N GLU A 524 -4.71 2.20 -40.13
CA GLU A 524 -6.16 1.96 -40.08
C GLU A 524 -6.53 1.08 -38.89
N VAL A 525 -5.65 0.15 -38.50
CA VAL A 525 -5.80 -0.64 -37.27
C VAL A 525 -5.69 0.26 -36.03
N ALA A 526 -4.73 1.20 -36.05
CA ALA A 526 -4.57 2.19 -34.97
C ALA A 526 -5.82 3.08 -34.80
N VAL A 527 -6.38 3.56 -35.91
CA VAL A 527 -7.64 4.33 -35.91
C VAL A 527 -8.79 3.50 -35.35
N ALA A 528 -8.90 2.23 -35.75
CA ALA A 528 -9.93 1.32 -35.26
C ALA A 528 -9.87 1.13 -33.73
N GLN A 529 -8.68 0.81 -33.21
CA GLN A 529 -8.44 0.60 -31.78
C GLN A 529 -8.78 1.84 -30.96
N ARG A 530 -8.36 3.01 -31.44
CA ARG A 530 -8.57 4.28 -30.74
C ARG A 530 -10.04 4.66 -30.66
N LEU A 531 -10.79 4.50 -31.75
CA LEU A 531 -12.23 4.76 -31.78
C LEU A 531 -13.04 3.73 -30.97
N CYS A 532 -12.65 2.46 -31.00
CA CYS A 532 -13.26 1.43 -30.15
C CYS A 532 -13.06 1.73 -28.66
N LYS A 533 -11.89 2.27 -28.26
CA LYS A 533 -11.65 2.67 -26.88
C LYS A 533 -12.57 3.81 -26.44
N ALA A 534 -12.75 4.84 -27.27
CA ALA A 534 -13.68 5.93 -27.00
C ALA A 534 -15.13 5.42 -26.85
N LEU A 535 -15.53 4.49 -27.74
CA LEU A 535 -16.82 3.81 -27.68
C LEU A 535 -17.01 3.03 -26.36
N VAL A 536 -16.00 2.28 -25.92
CA VAL A 536 -16.00 1.50 -24.67
C VAL A 536 -16.09 2.41 -23.46
N ASN A 537 -15.26 3.46 -23.39
CA ASN A 537 -15.28 4.41 -22.28
C ASN A 537 -16.67 5.04 -22.11
N ARG A 538 -17.34 5.38 -23.21
CA ARG A 538 -18.71 5.89 -23.16
C ARG A 538 -19.74 4.81 -22.86
N ALA A 539 -19.59 3.60 -23.39
CA ALA A 539 -20.46 2.46 -23.07
C ALA A 539 -20.41 2.15 -21.56
N VAL A 540 -19.23 2.15 -20.94
CA VAL A 540 -19.04 1.97 -19.50
C VAL A 540 -19.63 3.14 -18.71
N ALA A 541 -19.40 4.38 -19.15
CA ALA A 541 -19.95 5.57 -18.50
C ALA A 541 -21.49 5.69 -18.62
N SER A 542 -22.09 5.11 -19.66
CA SER A 542 -23.54 5.10 -19.91
C SER A 542 -24.24 3.83 -19.39
N SER A 543 -23.49 2.75 -19.17
CA SER A 543 -24.01 1.49 -18.66
C SER A 543 -24.25 1.62 -17.16
N SER A 544 -25.52 1.50 -16.81
CA SER A 544 -26.09 1.43 -15.47
C SER A 544 -25.54 0.26 -14.61
N ILE A 545 -24.38 -0.31 -14.91
CA ILE A 545 -23.79 -1.52 -14.32
C ILE A 545 -22.92 -1.21 -13.09
N GLN A 546 -22.28 -0.04 -13.00
CA GLN A 546 -21.65 0.38 -11.74
C GLN A 546 -22.73 0.68 -10.70
N LEU A 547 -23.79 1.39 -11.09
CA LEU A 547 -24.98 1.63 -10.27
C LEU A 547 -25.78 0.34 -9.96
N ALA A 548 -25.80 -0.67 -10.85
CA ALA A 548 -26.48 -1.95 -10.64
C ALA A 548 -25.63 -2.97 -9.84
N ARG A 549 -24.30 -2.94 -9.97
CA ARG A 549 -23.38 -3.66 -9.07
C ARG A 549 -23.40 -3.06 -7.67
N ASP A 550 -23.31 -1.75 -7.56
CA ASP A 550 -23.46 -1.03 -6.30
C ASP A 550 -24.85 -1.29 -5.71
N ARG A 551 -25.92 -1.32 -6.53
CA ARG A 551 -27.26 -1.71 -6.05
C ARG A 551 -27.40 -3.19 -5.71
N SER A 552 -26.67 -4.11 -6.34
CA SER A 552 -26.77 -5.56 -6.13
C SER A 552 -25.95 -6.03 -4.92
N LEU A 553 -24.70 -5.58 -4.80
CA LEU A 553 -23.86 -5.80 -3.62
C LEU A 553 -24.47 -5.08 -2.42
N ALA A 554 -24.87 -3.81 -2.59
CA ALA A 554 -25.62 -3.13 -1.53
C ALA A 554 -27.06 -3.62 -1.39
N ALA A 555 -27.67 -4.41 -2.28
CA ALA A 555 -28.96 -5.05 -2.00
C ALA A 555 -28.77 -6.34 -1.20
N GLN A 556 -27.69 -7.09 -1.44
CA GLN A 556 -27.34 -8.28 -0.66
C GLN A 556 -26.82 -7.91 0.75
N THR A 557 -26.18 -6.74 0.91
CA THR A 557 -25.70 -6.23 2.21
C THR A 557 -26.69 -5.24 2.88
N ARG A 558 -27.64 -4.63 2.14
CA ARG A 558 -28.64 -3.64 2.67
C ARG A 558 -29.49 -4.22 3.78
N ASP A 559 -30.09 -5.38 3.54
CA ASP A 559 -31.08 -5.94 4.48
C ASP A 559 -30.40 -6.52 5.73
N VAL A 560 -29.09 -6.72 5.67
CA VAL A 560 -28.26 -7.24 6.75
C VAL A 560 -27.77 -6.09 7.65
N MET A 561 -27.31 -4.96 7.10
CA MET A 561 -26.76 -3.83 7.87
C MET A 561 -27.80 -2.84 8.43
N LEU A 562 -29.04 -2.81 7.89
CA LEU A 562 -30.07 -1.84 8.30
C LEU A 562 -30.91 -2.28 9.52
N ALA A 563 -30.67 -3.47 10.07
CA ALA A 563 -31.36 -3.96 11.25
C ALA A 563 -30.47 -3.85 12.48
N SER A 564 -30.23 -2.62 12.95
CA SER A 564 -29.70 -2.34 14.27
C SER A 564 -30.71 -2.85 15.31
N THR A 565 -30.62 -4.13 15.67
CA THR A 565 -31.48 -4.70 16.71
C THR A 565 -30.86 -4.45 18.06
N PHE A 566 -31.55 -3.72 18.93
CA PHE A 566 -31.14 -3.54 20.31
C PHE A 566 -31.86 -4.57 21.19
N PRO A 567 -31.12 -5.36 21.98
CA PRO A 567 -31.75 -6.26 22.92
C PRO A 567 -32.45 -5.45 24.01
N THR A 568 -33.56 -5.97 24.52
CA THR A 568 -34.16 -5.42 25.74
C THR A 568 -33.25 -5.73 26.92
N ILE A 569 -32.67 -4.70 27.52
CA ILE A 569 -31.82 -4.81 28.71
C ILE A 569 -32.67 -4.42 29.92
N LEU A 570 -32.74 -5.30 30.92
CA LEU A 570 -33.54 -5.07 32.12
C LEU A 570 -33.05 -3.80 32.86
N GLY A 571 -33.96 -2.84 33.08
CA GLY A 571 -33.66 -1.59 33.79
C GLY A 571 -32.99 -0.51 32.94
N TYR A 572 -32.97 -0.69 31.61
CA TYR A 572 -32.45 0.30 30.67
C TYR A 572 -33.42 0.52 29.50
N ASP A 573 -33.68 1.79 29.21
CA ASP A 573 -34.35 2.25 27.99
C ASP A 573 -33.28 2.67 26.98
N ILE A 574 -33.42 2.23 25.72
CA ILE A 574 -32.40 2.40 24.68
C ILE A 574 -33.07 2.82 23.39
N ALA A 575 -32.53 3.88 22.77
CA ALA A 575 -32.92 4.28 21.43
C ALA A 575 -31.70 4.61 20.57
N CYS A 576 -31.82 4.33 19.28
CA CYS A 576 -30.84 4.71 18.27
C CYS A 576 -31.58 5.27 17.06
N ILE A 577 -31.11 6.41 16.54
CA ILE A 577 -31.58 7.01 15.30
C ILE A 577 -30.38 7.16 14.38
N GLN A 578 -30.52 6.67 13.13
CA GLN A 578 -29.51 6.81 12.09
C GLN A 578 -30.12 7.52 10.88
N VAL A 579 -29.48 8.60 10.41
CA VAL A 579 -29.90 9.39 9.26
C VAL A 579 -28.74 9.49 8.29
N LYS A 580 -28.96 9.04 7.05
CA LYS A 580 -27.93 9.04 6.00
C LYS A 580 -27.78 10.40 5.31
N ALA A 581 -26.55 10.80 5.04
CA ALA A 581 -26.18 11.90 4.15
C ALA A 581 -26.15 11.48 2.68
N GLY A 582 -25.73 10.24 2.40
CA GLY A 582 -25.48 9.73 1.05
C GLY A 582 -26.40 8.61 0.59
N VAL A 583 -25.90 7.81 -0.36
CA VAL A 583 -26.61 6.64 -0.91
C VAL A 583 -26.62 5.46 0.08
N TYR A 584 -25.56 5.33 0.89
CA TYR A 584 -25.32 4.28 1.88
C TYR A 584 -25.08 4.91 3.26
N LEU A 585 -25.36 4.14 4.32
CA LEU A 585 -24.99 4.47 5.69
C LEU A 585 -23.58 3.90 5.95
N GLY A 586 -22.61 4.75 6.26
CA GLY A 586 -21.21 4.39 6.56
C GLY A 586 -20.95 4.05 8.03
N GLU A 587 -22.01 4.07 8.85
CA GLU A 587 -21.98 3.83 10.28
C GLU A 587 -22.73 2.53 10.64
N TYR A 588 -22.13 1.70 11.49
CA TYR A 588 -22.69 0.46 12.02
C TYR A 588 -23.00 0.62 13.51
N CYS A 589 -24.18 0.15 13.94
CA CYS A 589 -24.59 0.18 15.34
C CYS A 589 -25.40 -1.08 15.67
N GLU A 590 -24.99 -1.88 16.65
CA GLU A 590 -25.70 -3.12 17.03
C GLU A 590 -25.55 -3.41 18.53
N GLY A 591 -26.60 -3.98 19.14
CA GLY A 591 -26.57 -4.51 20.49
C GLY A 591 -26.61 -6.04 20.47
N ILE A 592 -25.70 -6.68 21.20
CA ILE A 592 -25.51 -8.13 21.18
C ILE A 592 -25.64 -8.65 22.63
N PRO A 593 -26.67 -9.46 22.93
CA PRO A 593 -26.83 -10.05 24.25
C PRO A 593 -25.77 -11.15 24.47
N LEU A 594 -25.15 -11.16 25.65
CA LEU A 594 -24.14 -12.14 26.01
C LEU A 594 -24.73 -13.23 26.94
N PRO A 595 -24.18 -14.47 26.92
CA PRO A 595 -24.64 -15.55 27.79
C PRO A 595 -24.56 -15.25 29.31
N SER A 596 -23.65 -14.37 29.75
CA SER A 596 -23.54 -13.89 31.14
C SER A 596 -24.76 -13.09 31.65
N GLY A 597 -25.58 -12.61 30.72
CA GLY A 597 -26.64 -11.63 30.96
C GLY A 597 -26.20 -10.17 30.83
N GLU A 598 -24.95 -9.92 30.44
CA GLU A 598 -24.48 -8.61 29.98
C GLU A 598 -24.92 -8.37 28.52
N SER A 599 -24.76 -7.16 28.01
CA SER A 599 -24.97 -6.85 26.59
C SER A 599 -23.85 -6.00 26.06
N LEU A 600 -23.28 -6.41 24.93
CA LEU A 600 -22.27 -5.66 24.21
C LEU A 600 -22.94 -4.73 23.20
N PHE A 601 -22.61 -3.45 23.27
CA PHE A 601 -23.03 -2.44 22.33
C PHE A 601 -21.84 -2.03 21.48
N VAL A 602 -22.02 -1.98 20.17
CA VAL A 602 -20.96 -1.60 19.23
C VAL A 602 -21.45 -0.46 18.37
N ILE A 603 -20.64 0.59 18.28
CA ILE A 603 -20.72 1.57 17.20
C ILE A 603 -19.42 1.51 16.40
N ALA A 604 -19.51 1.63 15.08
CA ALA A 604 -18.35 1.73 14.24
C ALA A 604 -18.61 2.64 13.05
N GLU A 605 -17.56 3.34 12.63
CA GLU A 605 -17.55 4.24 11.49
C GLU A 605 -16.35 3.89 10.61
N ALA A 606 -16.62 3.66 9.33
CA ALA A 606 -15.59 3.43 8.31
C ALA A 606 -15.42 4.71 7.48
N LEU A 607 -14.17 5.04 7.11
CA LEU A 607 -13.90 6.27 6.39
C LEU A 607 -14.65 6.37 5.06
N ARG A 608 -15.05 7.60 4.73
CA ARG A 608 -16.12 7.90 3.80
C ARG A 608 -15.69 7.75 2.33
N HIS A 609 -16.64 7.22 1.53
CA HIS A 609 -16.75 7.25 0.06
C HIS A 609 -16.27 6.07 -0.80
N TYR A 610 -16.19 4.84 -0.25
CA TYR A 610 -15.95 3.66 -1.09
C TYR A 610 -16.87 2.49 -0.73
N SER A 611 -17.19 1.65 -1.73
CA SER A 611 -17.92 0.39 -1.54
C SER A 611 -17.14 -0.63 -0.70
N SER A 612 -15.84 -0.42 -0.51
CA SER A 612 -14.97 -1.21 0.38
C SER A 612 -15.29 -1.03 1.87
N SER A 613 -15.80 0.14 2.28
CA SER A 613 -16.14 0.44 3.68
C SER A 613 -17.21 -0.50 4.26
N LEU A 614 -18.10 -1.03 3.40
CA LEU A 614 -19.13 -1.99 3.82
C LEU A 614 -18.56 -3.39 4.14
N ALA A 615 -17.45 -3.78 3.52
CA ALA A 615 -16.82 -5.07 3.80
C ALA A 615 -16.13 -5.06 5.18
N GLU A 616 -15.52 -3.94 5.55
CA GLU A 616 -14.89 -3.71 6.86
C GLU A 616 -15.93 -3.78 7.99
N LEU A 617 -17.07 -3.10 7.81
CA LEU A 617 -18.19 -3.18 8.77
C LEU A 617 -18.78 -4.59 8.83
N ALA A 618 -18.87 -5.31 7.69
CA ALA A 618 -19.38 -6.68 7.67
C ALA A 618 -18.44 -7.66 8.40
N PHE A 619 -17.13 -7.44 8.29
CA PHE A 619 -16.12 -8.19 9.01
C PHE A 619 -16.21 -7.94 10.52
N LEU A 620 -16.34 -6.67 10.94
CA LEU A 620 -16.60 -6.31 12.33
C LEU A 620 -17.84 -7.03 12.86
N ARG A 621 -18.96 -6.94 12.14
CA ARG A 621 -20.19 -7.61 12.56
C ARG A 621 -20.01 -9.12 12.71
N GLY A 622 -19.36 -9.78 11.75
CA GLY A 622 -19.07 -11.22 11.82
C GLY A 622 -18.22 -11.59 13.04
N PHE A 623 -17.25 -10.74 13.40
CA PHE A 623 -16.44 -10.92 14.58
C PHE A 623 -17.26 -10.78 15.88
N VAL A 624 -18.02 -9.69 16.03
CA VAL A 624 -18.74 -9.44 17.29
C VAL A 624 -19.91 -10.41 17.48
N THR A 625 -20.59 -10.80 16.40
CA THR A 625 -21.66 -11.82 16.47
C THR A 625 -21.14 -13.22 16.82
N SER A 626 -19.83 -13.48 16.67
CA SER A 626 -19.20 -14.74 17.09
C SER A 626 -18.97 -14.86 18.60
N PHE A 627 -19.27 -13.81 19.38
CA PHE A 627 -19.11 -13.81 20.83
C PHE A 627 -20.14 -14.75 21.47
N HIS A 628 -19.69 -15.95 21.82
CA HIS A 628 -20.48 -16.98 22.50
C HIS A 628 -19.89 -17.38 23.86
N ARG A 629 -18.94 -16.60 24.38
CA ARG A 629 -18.24 -16.86 25.65
C ARG A 629 -19.06 -16.36 26.84
N GLU A 630 -18.91 -17.01 27.99
CA GLU A 630 -19.56 -16.60 29.24
C GLU A 630 -18.97 -15.30 29.80
N ASN A 631 -17.70 -14.98 29.57
CA ASN A 631 -17.08 -13.73 30.00
C ASN A 631 -16.33 -13.12 28.81
N VAL A 632 -16.55 -11.83 28.55
CA VAL A 632 -15.91 -11.07 27.47
C VAL A 632 -14.89 -10.12 28.11
N ASP A 633 -13.62 -10.27 27.76
CA ASP A 633 -12.58 -9.30 28.07
C ASP A 633 -12.53 -8.26 26.95
N LEU A 634 -13.15 -7.10 27.20
CA LEU A 634 -13.40 -6.11 26.16
C LEU A 634 -12.13 -5.57 25.51
N ALA A 635 -11.06 -5.38 26.30
CA ALA A 635 -9.79 -4.88 25.79
C ALA A 635 -9.09 -5.95 24.94
N ALA A 636 -9.06 -7.20 25.42
CA ALA A 636 -8.45 -8.30 24.68
C ALA A 636 -9.20 -8.61 23.37
N GLU A 637 -10.53 -8.56 23.38
CA GLU A 637 -11.34 -8.80 22.19
C GLU A 637 -11.19 -7.67 21.15
N LEU A 638 -11.09 -6.42 21.60
CA LEU A 638 -10.84 -5.29 20.71
C LEU A 638 -9.41 -5.34 20.12
N ALA A 639 -8.41 -5.72 20.93
CA ALA A 639 -7.04 -5.96 20.46
C ALA A 639 -6.96 -7.16 19.50
N GLU A 640 -7.69 -8.24 19.77
CA GLU A 640 -7.79 -9.41 18.88
C GLU A 640 -8.43 -9.03 17.55
N PHE A 641 -9.52 -8.24 17.58
CA PHE A 641 -10.11 -7.71 16.36
C PHE A 641 -9.13 -6.83 15.61
N ASN A 642 -8.49 -5.87 16.30
CA ASN A 642 -7.52 -4.97 15.71
C ASN A 642 -6.40 -5.74 15.00
N ASN A 643 -5.88 -6.78 15.64
CA ASN A 643 -4.84 -7.65 15.09
C ASN A 643 -5.31 -8.47 13.88
N ARG A 644 -6.60 -8.83 13.81
CA ARG A 644 -7.16 -9.51 12.64
C ARG A 644 -7.45 -8.52 11.51
N PHE A 645 -7.98 -7.35 11.86
CA PHE A 645 -8.34 -6.27 10.97
C PHE A 645 -7.10 -5.73 10.25
N THR A 646 -6.05 -5.39 11.00
CA THR A 646 -4.76 -4.92 10.45
C THR A 646 -4.11 -5.92 9.48
N LYS A 647 -4.40 -7.22 9.62
CA LYS A 647 -3.90 -8.28 8.70
C LYS A 647 -4.67 -8.40 7.39
N ILE A 648 -5.89 -7.87 7.33
CA ILE A 648 -6.77 -7.97 6.16
C ILE A 648 -7.04 -6.61 5.50
N THR A 649 -6.57 -5.51 6.08
CA THR A 649 -6.75 -4.15 5.59
C THR A 649 -5.41 -3.48 5.28
N ASP A 650 -5.37 -2.65 4.23
CA ASP A 650 -4.17 -1.90 3.81
C ASP A 650 -3.80 -0.78 4.81
N GLU A 651 -2.56 -0.27 4.76
CA GLU A 651 -2.00 0.74 5.71
C GLU A 651 -2.78 2.07 5.77
N ASP A 652 -3.60 2.38 4.76
CA ASP A 652 -4.42 3.60 4.67
C ASP A 652 -5.86 3.41 5.17
N ARG A 653 -6.21 2.20 5.64
CA ARG A 653 -7.57 1.88 6.08
C ARG A 653 -7.63 1.70 7.58
N PHE A 654 -8.56 2.41 8.20
CA PHE A 654 -8.82 2.29 9.62
C PHE A 654 -10.30 2.32 9.91
N LEU A 655 -10.66 1.67 11.02
CA LEU A 655 -12.02 1.61 11.51
C LEU A 655 -12.10 2.30 12.86
N VAL A 656 -12.97 3.28 12.95
CA VAL A 656 -13.29 3.94 14.22
C VAL A 656 -14.33 3.09 14.91
N VAL A 657 -14.07 2.64 16.14
CA VAL A 657 -14.96 1.71 16.85
C VAL A 657 -15.06 2.09 18.31
N LEU A 658 -16.26 1.95 18.88
CA LEU A 658 -16.46 2.03 20.32
C LEU A 658 -17.33 0.86 20.78
N PHE A 659 -16.80 0.11 21.75
CA PHE A 659 -17.48 -1.01 22.40
C PHE A 659 -17.94 -0.58 23.80
N MET A 660 -19.19 -0.90 24.16
CA MET A 660 -19.71 -0.74 25.52
C MET A 660 -20.29 -2.05 26.04
N LEU A 661 -19.73 -2.58 27.11
CA LEU A 661 -20.26 -3.72 27.83
C LEU A 661 -21.17 -3.23 28.96
N ILE A 662 -22.46 -3.54 28.88
CA ILE A 662 -23.48 -3.14 29.85
C ILE A 662 -23.78 -4.32 30.76
N ASP A 663 -23.46 -4.18 32.05
CA ASP A 663 -23.87 -5.11 33.11
C ASP A 663 -25.12 -4.55 33.82
N PRO A 664 -26.32 -5.10 33.55
CA PRO A 664 -27.55 -4.61 34.18
C PRO A 664 -27.65 -4.94 35.68
N LYS A 665 -26.95 -5.98 36.16
CA LYS A 665 -26.98 -6.38 37.58
C LYS A 665 -26.19 -5.40 38.44
N LEU A 666 -25.01 -5.00 37.96
CA LEU A 666 -24.17 -4.01 38.62
C LEU A 666 -24.58 -2.57 38.26
N GLY A 667 -25.27 -2.40 37.15
CA GLY A 667 -25.56 -1.08 36.59
C GLY A 667 -24.30 -0.36 36.13
N LYS A 668 -23.36 -1.13 35.61
CA LYS A 668 -22.03 -0.70 35.19
C LYS A 668 -21.95 -0.76 33.67
N VAL A 669 -21.38 0.28 33.07
CA VAL A 669 -21.04 0.32 31.65
C VAL A 669 -19.52 0.40 31.54
N THR A 670 -18.92 -0.56 30.85
CA THR A 670 -17.48 -0.60 30.57
C THR A 670 -17.25 -0.24 29.12
N ILE A 671 -16.39 0.73 28.84
CA ILE A 671 -16.23 1.33 27.51
C ILE A 671 -14.79 1.10 27.05
N ALA A 672 -14.62 0.56 25.85
CA ALA A 672 -13.36 0.52 25.12
C ALA A 672 -13.51 1.35 23.84
N ASN A 673 -12.66 2.37 23.68
CA ASN A 673 -12.79 3.33 22.59
C ASN A 673 -11.55 3.30 21.68
N ALA A 674 -11.75 2.99 20.40
CA ALA A 674 -10.76 3.00 19.35
C ALA A 674 -11.03 4.13 18.35
N GLY A 675 -10.60 5.34 18.71
CA GLY A 675 -10.62 6.51 17.85
C GLY A 675 -11.96 7.24 17.70
N HIS A 676 -13.03 6.78 18.36
CA HIS A 676 -14.34 7.42 18.31
C HIS A 676 -14.42 8.59 19.30
N GLY A 677 -15.28 9.58 19.04
CA GLY A 677 -15.59 10.62 20.03
C GLY A 677 -16.10 10.05 21.36
N PRO A 678 -15.85 10.72 22.50
CA PRO A 678 -16.29 10.22 23.80
C PRO A 678 -17.83 10.26 23.93
N PRO A 679 -18.44 9.30 24.63
CA PRO A 679 -19.83 9.40 25.02
C PRO A 679 -20.02 10.45 26.12
N PHE A 680 -21.24 10.98 26.23
CA PHE A 680 -21.62 12.01 27.18
C PHE A 680 -22.56 11.45 28.24
N LEU A 681 -22.19 11.58 29.51
CA LEU A 681 -23.07 11.24 30.64
C LEU A 681 -23.83 12.48 31.09
N GLN A 682 -25.15 12.35 31.14
CA GLN A 682 -26.05 13.33 31.72
C GLN A 682 -26.72 12.73 32.95
N ARG A 683 -26.35 13.25 34.12
CA ARG A 683 -27.06 12.94 35.37
C ARG A 683 -28.32 13.80 35.51
N PRO A 684 -29.33 13.38 36.30
CA PRO A 684 -30.50 14.20 36.57
C PRO A 684 -30.13 15.62 37.02
N ASN A 685 -30.70 16.63 36.35
CA ASN A 685 -30.46 18.05 36.60
C ASN A 685 -29.00 18.54 36.41
N GLN A 686 -28.15 17.79 35.71
CA GLN A 686 -26.79 18.20 35.38
C GLN A 686 -26.62 18.38 33.87
N ARG A 687 -25.69 19.24 33.46
CA ARG A 687 -25.28 19.34 32.06
C ARG A 687 -24.54 18.05 31.68
N ALA A 688 -24.74 17.59 30.45
CA ALA A 688 -24.00 16.44 29.94
C ALA A 688 -22.49 16.74 29.93
N SER A 689 -21.68 15.75 30.28
CA SER A 689 -20.22 15.86 30.26
C SER A 689 -19.61 14.63 29.60
N PRO A 690 -18.49 14.78 28.86
CA PRO A 690 -17.81 13.66 28.23
C PRO A 690 -17.27 12.69 29.27
N VAL A 691 -17.20 11.41 28.92
CA VAL A 691 -16.67 10.35 29.78
C VAL A 691 -15.64 9.53 29.01
N GLY A 692 -14.51 9.25 29.64
CA GLY A 692 -13.46 8.43 29.02
C GLY A 692 -12.61 9.16 27.97
N GLU A 693 -12.56 10.50 27.98
CA GLU A 693 -11.71 11.28 27.06
C GLU A 693 -10.23 10.89 27.10
N GLU A 694 -9.72 10.56 28.28
CA GLU A 694 -8.33 10.14 28.47
C GLU A 694 -8.06 8.72 27.94
N GLY A 695 -9.10 7.90 27.75
CA GLY A 695 -9.02 6.50 27.32
C GLY A 695 -9.35 6.28 25.84
N ILE A 696 -9.36 7.34 25.02
CA ILE A 696 -9.56 7.21 23.57
C ILE A 696 -8.28 6.68 22.94
N GLY A 697 -8.29 5.42 22.52
CA GLY A 697 -7.21 4.78 21.78
C GLY A 697 -7.16 5.19 20.31
N LEU A 698 -6.16 4.70 19.59
CA LEU A 698 -6.08 4.87 18.14
C LEU A 698 -7.17 4.07 17.40
N PRO A 699 -7.69 4.56 16.27
CA PRO A 699 -8.53 3.75 15.40
C PRO A 699 -7.93 2.38 15.06
N LEU A 700 -8.78 1.39 14.85
CA LEU A 700 -8.37 0.03 14.53
C LEU A 700 -7.74 -0.02 13.14
N GLY A 701 -6.71 -0.85 12.95
CA GLY A 701 -5.97 -1.00 11.69
C GLY A 701 -4.70 -0.14 11.59
N ILE A 702 -4.46 0.77 12.54
CA ILE A 702 -3.29 1.67 12.50
C ILE A 702 -2.03 1.04 13.10
N VAL A 703 -2.18 0.35 14.23
CA VAL A 703 -1.05 -0.23 14.99
C VAL A 703 -1.44 -1.64 15.43
N GLU A 704 -0.65 -2.64 15.05
CA GLU A 704 -0.80 -4.01 15.57
C GLU A 704 -0.46 -4.06 17.07
N ASP A 705 -1.08 -4.98 17.79
CA ASP A 705 -0.90 -5.20 19.23
C ASP A 705 -1.19 -3.97 20.10
N MET A 706 -2.07 -3.08 19.62
CA MET A 706 -2.58 -1.94 20.38
C MET A 706 -3.44 -2.43 21.56
N GLU A 707 -3.11 -1.98 22.75
CA GLU A 707 -3.92 -2.18 23.95
C GLU A 707 -4.90 -1.01 24.11
N TYR A 708 -6.16 -1.33 24.40
CA TYR A 708 -7.22 -0.34 24.58
C TYR A 708 -7.58 -0.19 26.06
N ASP A 709 -7.49 1.04 26.54
CA ASP A 709 -7.88 1.37 27.92
C ASP A 709 -9.39 1.24 28.12
N LEU A 710 -9.76 0.77 29.31
CA LEU A 710 -11.16 0.62 29.70
C LEU A 710 -11.60 1.77 30.60
N THR A 711 -12.72 2.39 30.24
CA THR A 711 -13.41 3.37 31.09
C THR A 711 -14.64 2.75 31.70
N GLU A 712 -14.76 2.80 33.03
CA GLU A 712 -15.93 2.28 33.75
C GLU A 712 -16.85 3.40 34.22
N VAL A 713 -18.13 3.28 33.90
CA VAL A 713 -19.18 4.23 34.28
C VAL A 713 -20.22 3.50 35.12
N MET A 714 -20.36 3.92 36.38
CA MET A 714 -21.44 3.46 37.25
C MET A 714 -22.68 4.33 36.99
N MET A 715 -23.67 3.75 36.30
CA MET A 715 -24.91 4.45 35.97
C MET A 715 -25.78 4.59 37.22
N GLN A 716 -26.42 5.72 37.46
CA GLN A 716 -27.42 5.90 38.51
C GLN A 716 -28.84 5.87 37.90
N LEU A 717 -29.86 5.67 38.73
CA LEU A 717 -31.25 5.72 38.26
C LEU A 717 -31.52 7.11 37.65
N GLY A 718 -32.03 7.13 36.41
CA GLY A 718 -32.26 8.35 35.65
C GLY A 718 -31.04 8.92 34.91
N ASP A 719 -29.85 8.32 35.04
CA ASP A 719 -28.69 8.72 34.23
C ASP A 719 -28.93 8.38 32.76
N LYS A 720 -28.43 9.24 31.89
CA LYS A 720 -28.46 9.07 30.43
C LYS A 720 -27.03 9.08 29.91
N LEU A 721 -26.65 8.04 29.18
CA LEU A 721 -25.42 7.98 28.42
C LEU A 721 -25.76 8.19 26.95
N ILE A 722 -25.18 9.24 26.35
CA ILE A 722 -25.50 9.71 25.01
C ILE A 722 -24.26 9.55 24.14
N LEU A 723 -24.42 8.90 23.00
CA LEU A 723 -23.35 8.70 22.02
C LEU A 723 -23.82 9.28 20.68
N ILE A 724 -22.95 10.03 20.03
CA ILE A 724 -23.22 10.69 18.77
C ILE A 724 -22.04 10.50 17.82
N SER A 725 -22.32 10.42 16.52
CA SER A 725 -21.29 10.49 15.49
C SER A 725 -20.91 11.93 15.15
N ASP A 726 -19.81 12.10 14.41
CA ASP A 726 -19.28 13.41 14.04
C ASP A 726 -20.27 14.20 13.19
N GLY A 727 -21.14 13.54 12.42
CA GLY A 727 -22.20 14.20 11.65
C GLY A 727 -23.21 14.99 12.47
N VAL A 728 -23.32 14.74 13.78
CA VAL A 728 -24.11 15.59 14.69
C VAL A 728 -23.39 16.89 14.97
N ASN A 729 -22.10 16.83 15.33
CA ASN A 729 -21.30 17.99 15.71
C ASN A 729 -20.95 18.86 14.50
N GLU A 730 -20.67 18.22 13.35
CA GLU A 730 -20.28 18.83 12.09
C GLU A 730 -21.46 19.23 11.20
N ALA A 731 -22.72 18.99 11.62
CA ALA A 731 -23.89 19.41 10.86
C ALA A 731 -23.85 20.93 10.58
N MET A 732 -23.84 21.33 9.31
CA MET A 732 -23.71 22.74 8.91
C MET A 732 -25.05 23.36 8.52
N ASN A 733 -25.23 24.63 8.87
CA ASN A 733 -26.29 25.46 8.30
C ASN A 733 -25.87 26.03 6.93
N SER A 734 -26.79 26.72 6.26
CA SER A 734 -26.52 27.34 4.95
C SER A 734 -25.48 28.48 4.97
N ALA A 735 -25.11 28.98 6.15
CA ALA A 735 -24.05 29.96 6.34
C ALA A 735 -22.67 29.32 6.58
N GLY A 736 -22.61 27.99 6.70
CA GLY A 736 -21.38 27.25 6.99
C GLY A 736 -21.03 27.15 8.48
N ASP A 737 -21.92 27.57 9.40
CA ASP A 737 -21.71 27.38 10.83
C ASP A 737 -22.02 25.93 11.20
N MET A 738 -21.16 25.33 12.04
CA MET A 738 -21.37 23.99 12.58
C MET A 738 -22.35 24.01 13.77
N TYR A 739 -23.10 22.92 13.96
CA TYR A 739 -24.05 22.76 15.05
C TYR A 739 -23.36 22.83 16.42
N GLY A 740 -22.24 22.10 16.58
CA GLY A 740 -21.37 22.20 17.75
C GLY A 740 -21.89 21.54 19.03
N TYR A 741 -20.96 21.12 19.91
CA TYR A 741 -21.29 20.51 21.21
C TYR A 741 -22.04 21.44 22.17
N ASP A 742 -21.77 22.74 22.17
CA ASP A 742 -22.45 23.67 23.09
C ASP A 742 -23.96 23.70 22.86
N ARG A 743 -24.39 23.78 21.60
CA ARG A 743 -25.81 23.74 21.24
C ARG A 743 -26.43 22.39 21.58
N LEU A 744 -25.70 21.30 21.35
CA LEU A 744 -26.13 19.96 21.72
C LEU A 744 -26.40 19.85 23.23
N PHE A 745 -25.45 20.25 24.06
CA PHE A 745 -25.58 20.16 25.52
C PHE A 745 -26.67 21.08 26.07
N ASP A 746 -26.82 22.26 25.49
CA ASP A 746 -27.90 23.17 25.85
C ASP A 746 -29.25 22.54 25.50
N ARG A 747 -29.37 21.92 24.32
CA ARG A 747 -30.58 21.21 23.91
C ARG A 747 -30.90 20.03 24.82
N LEU A 748 -29.89 19.19 25.14
CA LEU A 748 -30.02 18.03 26.03
C LEU A 748 -30.51 18.40 27.43
N SER A 749 -30.17 19.60 27.93
CA SER A 749 -30.64 20.07 29.24
C SER A 749 -32.16 20.28 29.32
N HIS A 750 -32.84 20.34 28.17
CA HIS A 750 -34.27 20.58 28.05
C HIS A 750 -35.06 19.39 27.49
N LEU A 751 -34.39 18.26 27.19
CA LEU A 751 -35.02 17.06 26.67
C LEU A 751 -35.33 16.07 27.79
N GLU A 752 -36.61 15.76 27.94
CA GLU A 752 -37.17 14.80 28.90
C GLU A 752 -38.00 13.75 28.17
N GLY A 753 -38.28 12.62 28.86
CA GLY A 753 -39.04 11.50 28.32
C GLY A 753 -38.17 10.27 28.12
N SER A 754 -38.63 9.37 27.24
CA SER A 754 -37.89 8.17 26.84
C SER A 754 -36.67 8.51 25.99
N SER A 755 -35.74 7.57 25.91
CA SER A 755 -34.55 7.62 25.05
C SER A 755 -34.92 7.94 23.60
N GLN A 756 -36.02 7.38 23.10
CA GLN A 756 -36.55 7.66 21.76
C GLN A 756 -36.93 9.13 21.59
N SER A 757 -37.66 9.70 22.56
CA SER A 757 -38.07 11.11 22.53
C SER A 757 -36.87 12.05 22.60
N ILE A 758 -35.79 11.65 23.28
CA ILE A 758 -34.55 12.41 23.37
C ILE A 758 -33.84 12.40 22.00
N CYS A 759 -33.67 11.22 21.38
CA CYS A 759 -33.06 11.12 20.04
C CYS A 759 -33.82 11.96 19.01
N GLU A 760 -35.15 11.87 18.98
CA GLU A 760 -36.02 12.67 18.09
C GLU A 760 -35.90 14.17 18.38
N GLY A 761 -35.78 14.54 19.66
CA GLY A 761 -35.60 15.91 20.11
C GLY A 761 -34.28 16.54 19.68
N ILE A 762 -33.20 15.75 19.65
CA ILE A 762 -31.89 16.16 19.13
C ILE A 762 -31.95 16.31 17.61
N LEU A 763 -32.45 15.28 16.90
CA LEU A 763 -32.55 15.31 15.44
C LEU A 763 -33.43 16.46 14.94
N SER A 764 -34.52 16.76 15.64
CA SER A 764 -35.39 17.90 15.33
C SER A 764 -34.65 19.24 15.44
N ASP A 765 -33.76 19.40 16.43
CA ASP A 765 -32.99 20.63 16.59
C ASP A 765 -31.92 20.80 15.50
N ILE A 766 -31.22 19.71 15.16
CA ILE A 766 -30.27 19.69 14.04
C ILE A 766 -30.96 20.07 12.73
N ASN A 767 -32.12 19.48 12.44
CA ASN A 767 -32.86 19.79 11.21
C ASN A 767 -33.35 21.25 11.17
N LYS A 768 -33.74 21.83 12.31
CA LYS A 768 -34.06 23.26 12.42
C LYS A 768 -32.84 24.14 12.18
N PHE A 769 -31.69 23.78 12.76
CA PHE A 769 -30.44 24.51 12.61
C PHE A 769 -29.96 24.52 11.15
N ARG A 770 -30.02 23.37 10.48
CA ARG A 770 -29.63 23.23 9.07
C ARG A 770 -30.50 24.06 8.13
N ALA A 771 -31.75 24.32 8.49
CA ALA A 771 -32.70 25.11 7.70
C ALA A 771 -32.80 24.64 6.21
N GLY A 772 -32.67 23.33 5.97
CA GLY A 772 -32.71 22.73 4.64
C GLY A 772 -31.37 22.58 3.92
N ALA A 773 -30.25 22.98 4.53
CA ALA A 773 -28.90 22.66 4.04
C ALA A 773 -28.69 21.14 3.95
N GLU A 774 -27.91 20.67 2.98
CA GLU A 774 -27.64 19.23 2.79
C GLU A 774 -26.86 18.63 3.98
N LEU A 775 -26.98 17.32 4.18
CA LEU A 775 -26.16 16.60 5.15
C LEU A 775 -24.78 16.35 4.54
N TYR A 776 -23.75 16.78 5.24
CA TYR A 776 -22.39 16.44 4.87
C TYR A 776 -22.03 15.06 5.39
N ASP A 777 -22.41 14.71 6.63
CA ASP A 777 -22.17 13.41 7.26
C ASP A 777 -23.42 12.66 7.72
N ASP A 778 -23.30 11.34 7.83
CA ASP A 778 -24.29 10.48 8.45
C ASP A 778 -24.45 10.88 9.92
N ILE A 779 -25.68 10.83 10.42
CA ILE A 779 -25.99 11.15 11.81
C ILE A 779 -26.41 9.85 12.49
N THR A 780 -25.63 9.42 13.48
CA THR A 780 -26.04 8.42 14.46
C THR A 780 -26.19 9.06 15.83
N ILE A 781 -27.33 8.82 16.48
CA ILE A 781 -27.64 9.27 17.84
C ILE A 781 -28.10 8.06 18.64
N VAL A 782 -27.38 7.71 19.70
CA VAL A 782 -27.72 6.65 20.64
C VAL A 782 -27.94 7.25 22.02
N VAL A 783 -29.03 6.87 22.67
CA VAL A 783 -29.32 7.22 24.06
C VAL A 783 -29.60 5.95 24.85
N LEU A 784 -28.82 5.74 25.91
CA LEU A 784 -28.98 4.70 26.90
C LEU A 784 -29.38 5.35 28.22
N GLN A 785 -30.61 5.12 28.66
CA GLN A 785 -31.14 5.67 29.90
C GLN A 785 -31.34 4.56 30.93
N ARG A 786 -30.79 4.73 32.15
CA ARG A 786 -31.09 3.81 33.25
C ARG A 786 -32.46 4.16 33.82
N GLU A 787 -33.41 3.23 33.73
CA GLU A 787 -34.78 3.44 34.18
C GLU A 787 -34.81 3.74 35.69
N SER A 788 -35.74 4.61 36.09
CA SER A 788 -35.87 5.15 37.45
C SER A 788 -36.58 4.22 38.41
#